data_AF-A0A4R3VX62-F1
#
_entry.id   AF-A0A4R3VX62-F1
#
_cell.length_a   1.000
_cell.length_b   1.000
_cell.length_c   1.000
_cell.angle_alpha   90.00
_cell.angle_beta   90.00
_cell.angle_gamma   90.00
#
_symmetry.space_group_name_H-M   'P 1'
#
loop_
_entity.id
_entity.type
_entity.pdbx_description
1 polymer ?
#
loop_
_entity_poly.entity_id
_entity_poly.type
_entity_poly.pdbx_seq_one_letter_code
_entity_poly.pdbx_strand_id
1 'polypeptide(L)'
;MSYKKINHKAETKRDAWQEFKFRYNALFHLEQKLAHWEEELLLADIEKGYFSIIHQPQVTNPQTLTDAIGRLQNLLQQQPPDNIRHAIYCQIARAYYLQADYYTAVAYLDLVRTSQYKEDAMMLRAQAILHTKESDSALTILHTLNSENLSKNKRATYYATKAAIFQDLQKIDSSIFYLQEALSHRPPKYYKAMWQLQLGKLLAPNEILKSDKQFKKVASSLHAASTLTVTACLERIKLQHTTSENKILSSRDLFHKGFTINKEWLIYSYIADEYQKSDVLDSAMLYYDKILQAEQAPLETKNYTQWQLAQLYIGKREFDLAGSHLDEIVLASAPTFSEREIVLIQNKHKWLPLLAKCYTEQDSAGRAQFELAQFYQSLGVEKDAFVLLEDLVQRFGNSNQEYVSSLAQISVNNQNPKVANTEANELFVEAYNELYAQFEDGDFNQVVHQADSYLRNYPFSPQALSKLAYLRALAIGYSQPVDSFLQTLDLLIANYNFDPLLHDRALAQAGFIRENISEFILRAQALERSTGSSSLFEAQTTADVTLKSVNSTNNGTLIVDDLPINEPYYFVILVDDASSNLTPTRYAIGQFMRTQFPHAAYKHALVSLNSGHKLIRVGVFESLEAVRLFEKRIVDLLPEIIKVREKKYSTFVIPKMEFDREQDASSINKYLNKYISK
;
A
#
# COMPACT_ATOMS: atom_id res chain seq x y z
N MET A 1 -44.01 61.18 23.17
CA MET A 1 -43.20 60.17 22.45
C MET A 1 -42.29 60.90 21.47
N SER A 2 -41.06 60.45 21.26
CA SER A 2 -40.20 60.93 20.16
C SER A 2 -39.43 59.75 19.57
N TYR A 3 -39.96 59.18 18.49
CA TYR A 3 -39.27 58.13 17.74
C TYR A 3 -38.12 58.75 16.96
N LYS A 4 -36.89 58.64 17.48
CA LYS A 4 -35.69 58.79 16.65
C LYS A 4 -35.79 57.77 15.51
N LYS A 5 -35.90 58.24 14.27
CA LYS A 5 -35.70 57.40 13.09
C LYS A 5 -34.24 56.95 13.08
N ILE A 6 -34.00 55.74 13.61
CA ILE A 6 -32.74 55.02 13.44
C ILE A 6 -32.54 54.85 11.93
N ASN A 7 -31.50 55.47 11.39
CA ASN A 7 -31.28 55.55 9.96
C ASN A 7 -30.50 54.32 9.50
N HIS A 8 -31.15 53.16 9.47
CA HIS A 8 -30.49 51.87 9.19
C HIS A 8 -29.65 51.86 7.90
N LYS A 9 -29.98 52.67 6.88
CA LYS A 9 -29.17 52.81 5.65
C LYS A 9 -27.81 53.50 5.85
N ALA A 10 -27.62 54.22 6.95
CA ALA A 10 -26.36 54.84 7.34
C ALA A 10 -25.53 53.92 8.25
N GLU A 11 -26.19 53.18 9.15
CA GLU A 11 -25.56 52.14 10.00
C GLU A 11 -25.02 51.01 9.12
N THR A 12 -25.84 50.38 8.28
CA THR A 12 -25.38 49.28 7.40
C THR A 12 -24.24 49.69 6.45
N LYS A 13 -24.15 50.96 6.06
CA LYS A 13 -23.00 51.48 5.31
C LYS A 13 -21.74 51.67 6.17
N ARG A 14 -21.89 52.04 7.45
CA ARG A 14 -20.79 52.19 8.39
C ARG A 14 -20.24 50.83 8.81
N ASP A 15 -21.14 49.88 9.06
CA ASP A 15 -20.84 48.49 9.40
C ASP A 15 -20.14 47.80 8.22
N ALA A 16 -20.68 47.92 7.00
CA ALA A 16 -20.03 47.40 5.80
C ALA A 16 -18.66 48.06 5.51
N TRP A 17 -18.46 49.34 5.88
CA TRP A 17 -17.16 50.00 5.75
C TRP A 17 -16.15 49.55 6.82
N GLN A 18 -16.61 49.28 8.04
CA GLN A 18 -15.78 48.64 9.08
C GLN A 18 -15.45 47.20 8.71
N GLU A 19 -16.41 46.42 8.21
CA GLU A 19 -16.20 45.07 7.70
C GLU A 19 -15.18 45.06 6.55
N PHE A 20 -15.34 45.97 5.57
CA PHE A 20 -14.38 46.17 4.49
C PHE A 20 -12.98 46.52 5.02
N LYS A 21 -12.85 47.49 5.93
CA LYS A 21 -11.56 47.89 6.50
C LYS A 21 -10.87 46.76 7.28
N PHE A 22 -11.66 45.93 7.96
CA PHE A 22 -11.19 44.77 8.71
C PHE A 22 -10.66 43.68 7.76
N ARG A 23 -11.44 43.32 6.72
CA ARG A 23 -11.04 42.36 5.68
C ARG A 23 -9.79 42.83 4.93
N TYR A 24 -9.85 44.05 4.37
CA TYR A 24 -8.93 44.51 3.33
C TYR A 24 -7.51 44.83 3.84
N ASN A 25 -7.37 45.28 5.10
CA ASN A 25 -6.06 45.67 5.65
C ASN A 25 -5.51 44.65 6.66
N ALA A 26 -6.29 44.25 7.67
CA ALA A 26 -5.75 43.50 8.81
C ALA A 26 -5.70 41.99 8.54
N LEU A 27 -6.83 41.40 8.13
CA LEU A 27 -6.91 39.97 7.86
C LEU A 27 -6.14 39.62 6.56
N PHE A 28 -6.45 40.28 5.45
CA PHE A 28 -5.87 39.96 4.12
C PHE A 28 -4.33 39.93 4.10
N HIS A 29 -3.65 40.87 4.78
CA HIS A 29 -2.18 40.83 4.88
C HIS A 29 -1.65 39.65 5.71
N LEU A 30 -2.39 39.18 6.71
CA LEU A 30 -2.04 37.96 7.47
C LEU A 30 -2.33 36.70 6.64
N GLU A 31 -3.41 36.67 5.85
CA GLU A 31 -3.71 35.57 4.91
C GLU A 31 -2.62 35.41 3.85
N GLN A 32 -2.21 36.52 3.22
CA GLN A 32 -1.10 36.53 2.26
C GLN A 32 0.23 36.09 2.90
N LYS A 33 0.51 36.52 4.14
CA LYS A 33 1.74 36.16 4.84
C LYS A 33 1.77 34.68 5.23
N LEU A 34 0.66 34.12 5.72
CA LEU A 34 0.53 32.69 6.01
C LEU A 34 0.67 31.82 4.76
N ALA A 35 0.05 32.22 3.65
CA ALA A 35 0.20 31.51 2.37
C ALA A 35 1.64 31.57 1.84
N HIS A 36 2.34 32.70 1.99
CA HIS A 36 3.74 32.84 1.64
C HIS A 36 4.65 31.97 2.52
N TRP A 37 4.41 31.93 3.83
CA TRP A 37 5.16 31.06 4.76
C TRP A 37 4.94 29.57 4.49
N GLU A 38 3.73 29.15 4.14
CA GLU A 38 3.45 27.76 3.70
C GLU A 38 4.22 27.41 2.42
N GLU A 39 4.33 28.36 1.47
CA GLU A 39 5.14 28.20 0.26
C GLU A 39 6.64 28.13 0.58
N GLU A 40 7.16 28.97 1.48
CA GLU A 40 8.56 28.94 1.92
C GLU A 40 8.92 27.64 2.66
N LEU A 41 8.05 27.17 3.57
CA LEU A 41 8.27 25.92 4.32
C LEU A 41 8.22 24.71 3.40
N LEU A 42 7.24 24.64 2.48
CA LEU A 42 7.15 23.58 1.48
C LEU A 42 8.39 23.56 0.58
N LEU A 43 8.89 24.72 0.15
CA LEU A 43 10.11 24.81 -0.65
C LEU A 43 11.35 24.42 0.16
N ALA A 44 11.47 24.84 1.42
CA ALA A 44 12.58 24.45 2.29
C ALA A 44 12.63 22.94 2.51
N ASP A 45 11.48 22.30 2.77
CA ASP A 45 11.42 20.85 2.98
C ASP A 45 11.64 20.07 1.67
N ILE A 46 11.13 20.54 0.53
CA ILE A 46 11.48 20.02 -0.80
C ILE A 46 13.00 20.12 -1.05
N GLU A 47 13.65 21.20 -0.63
CA GLU A 47 15.08 21.42 -0.81
C GLU A 47 15.96 20.57 0.12
N LYS A 48 15.40 20.06 1.24
CA LYS A 48 15.97 18.98 2.06
C LYS A 48 15.69 17.57 1.50
N GLY A 49 14.87 17.43 0.46
CA GLY A 49 14.48 16.14 -0.10
C GLY A 49 13.24 15.50 0.51
N TYR A 50 12.46 16.22 1.31
CA TYR A 50 11.16 15.76 1.80
C TYR A 50 10.07 15.98 0.75
N PHE A 51 9.35 14.90 0.43
CA PHE A 51 8.45 14.86 -0.72
C PHE A 51 7.05 14.28 -0.39
N SER A 52 6.52 14.48 0.82
CA SER A 52 5.22 13.91 1.23
C SER A 52 4.07 14.38 0.34
N ILE A 53 3.03 13.55 0.14
CA ILE A 53 1.88 13.92 -0.71
C ILE A 53 1.15 15.14 -0.13
N ILE A 54 0.95 15.16 1.19
CA ILE A 54 0.50 16.33 1.96
C ILE A 54 1.66 16.79 2.82
N HIS A 55 1.97 18.09 2.80
CA HIS A 55 3.12 18.65 3.51
C HIS A 55 2.96 18.55 5.03
N GLN A 56 4.02 18.10 5.69
CA GLN A 56 4.18 18.07 7.15
C GLN A 56 5.21 19.15 7.52
N PRO A 57 4.79 20.39 7.83
CA PRO A 57 5.69 21.53 8.00
C PRO A 57 6.55 21.39 9.26
N GLN A 58 7.87 21.57 9.11
CA GLN A 58 8.81 21.63 10.24
C GLN A 58 9.37 23.05 10.41
N VAL A 59 8.74 23.84 11.28
CA VAL A 59 9.09 25.24 11.51
C VAL A 59 10.30 25.40 12.43
N THR A 60 11.39 25.95 11.89
CA THR A 60 12.63 26.24 12.63
C THR A 60 12.56 27.48 13.53
N ASN A 61 11.59 28.36 13.33
CA ASN A 61 11.35 29.54 14.18
C ASN A 61 9.84 29.74 14.41
N PRO A 62 9.24 29.12 15.45
CA PRO A 62 7.80 29.18 15.67
C PRO A 62 7.29 30.56 16.09
N GLN A 63 8.16 31.47 16.57
CA GLN A 63 7.77 32.78 17.09
C GLN A 63 7.06 33.64 16.05
N THR A 64 7.44 33.55 14.77
CA THR A 64 6.82 34.33 13.70
C THR A 64 5.35 33.95 13.48
N LEU A 65 5.02 32.66 13.63
CA LEU A 65 3.65 32.16 13.59
C LEU A 65 2.90 32.48 14.89
N THR A 66 3.55 32.39 16.06
CA THR A 66 2.97 32.82 17.35
C THR A 66 2.58 34.31 17.32
N ASP A 67 3.43 35.18 16.78
CA ASP A 67 3.14 36.60 16.56
C ASP A 67 1.93 36.83 15.63
N ALA A 68 1.75 35.96 14.62
CA ALA A 68 0.62 36.02 13.70
C ALA A 68 -0.67 35.51 14.37
N ILE A 69 -0.60 34.42 15.14
CA ILE A 69 -1.70 33.89 15.96
C ILE A 69 -2.16 34.95 16.95
N GLY A 70 -1.26 35.62 17.67
CA GLY A 70 -1.60 36.71 18.59
C GLY A 70 -2.30 37.89 17.89
N ARG A 71 -1.87 38.25 16.68
CA ARG A 71 -2.56 39.28 15.86
C ARG A 71 -3.96 38.83 15.45
N LEU A 72 -4.14 37.57 15.06
CA LEU A 72 -5.45 36.98 14.71
C LEU A 72 -6.38 36.86 15.94
N GLN A 73 -5.86 36.52 17.11
CA GLN A 73 -6.60 36.50 18.37
C GLN A 73 -7.04 37.92 18.79
N ASN A 74 -6.17 38.92 18.63
CA ASN A 74 -6.53 40.33 18.85
C ASN A 74 -7.59 40.84 17.85
N LEU A 75 -7.70 40.23 16.66
CA LEU A 75 -8.79 40.48 15.72
C LEU A 75 -10.09 39.79 16.16
N LEU A 76 -10.06 38.59 16.76
CA LEU A 76 -11.24 37.95 17.36
C LEU A 76 -11.82 38.75 18.54
N GLN A 77 -10.96 39.34 19.38
CA GLN A 77 -11.39 40.15 20.53
C GLN A 77 -12.22 41.39 20.14
N GLN A 78 -12.09 41.88 18.90
CA GLN A 78 -12.87 43.00 18.36
C GLN A 78 -14.30 42.62 17.96
N GLN A 79 -14.77 41.42 18.32
CA GLN A 79 -16.10 40.87 18.03
C GLN A 79 -16.50 40.99 16.54
N PRO A 80 -15.68 40.49 15.60
CA PRO A 80 -15.94 40.61 14.17
C PRO A 80 -17.21 39.83 13.75
N PRO A 81 -17.87 40.25 12.65
CA PRO A 81 -19.02 39.54 12.08
C PRO A 81 -18.72 38.05 11.81
N ASP A 82 -19.73 37.19 11.92
CA ASP A 82 -19.58 35.72 11.90
C ASP A 82 -18.78 35.20 10.70
N ASN A 83 -19.01 35.73 9.49
CA ASN A 83 -18.27 35.32 8.28
C ASN A 83 -16.76 35.62 8.40
N ILE A 84 -16.38 36.75 9.02
CA ILE A 84 -14.98 37.09 9.32
C ILE A 84 -14.46 36.25 10.49
N ARG A 85 -15.27 36.00 11.52
CA ARG A 85 -14.87 35.17 12.67
C ARG A 85 -14.47 33.77 12.22
N HIS A 86 -15.27 33.16 11.33
CA HIS A 86 -14.94 31.89 10.67
C HIS A 86 -13.65 31.97 9.84
N ALA A 87 -13.44 33.05 9.07
CA ALA A 87 -12.18 33.26 8.33
C ALA A 87 -10.97 33.28 9.27
N ILE A 88 -11.04 34.04 10.37
CA ILE A 88 -9.96 34.11 11.35
C ILE A 88 -9.69 32.75 12.00
N TYR A 89 -10.73 31.97 12.35
CA TYR A 89 -10.54 30.62 12.88
C TYR A 89 -9.79 29.72 11.89
N CYS A 90 -10.11 29.77 10.58
CA CYS A 90 -9.34 29.04 9.56
C CYS A 90 -7.87 29.47 9.51
N GLN A 91 -7.56 30.77 9.63
CA GLN A 91 -6.17 31.25 9.58
C GLN A 91 -5.39 30.97 10.86
N ILE A 92 -6.04 30.98 12.03
CA ILE A 92 -5.44 30.54 13.30
C ILE A 92 -5.13 29.04 13.21
N ALA A 93 -6.10 28.22 12.78
CA ALA A 93 -5.88 26.79 12.56
C ALA A 93 -4.76 26.50 11.56
N ARG A 94 -4.66 27.28 10.47
CA ARG A 94 -3.57 27.18 9.50
C ARG A 94 -2.22 27.53 10.10
N ALA A 95 -2.14 28.55 10.96
CA ALA A 95 -0.91 28.88 11.67
C ALA A 95 -0.48 27.78 12.66
N TYR A 96 -1.42 27.17 13.39
CA TYR A 96 -1.13 26.01 14.26
C TYR A 96 -0.75 24.75 13.46
N TYR A 97 -1.41 24.48 12.33
CA TYR A 97 -1.01 23.42 11.39
C TYR A 97 0.43 23.63 10.90
N LEU A 98 0.81 24.87 10.56
CA LEU A 98 2.19 25.20 10.20
C LEU A 98 3.17 25.01 11.36
N GLN A 99 2.75 25.22 12.62
CA GLN A 99 3.53 24.87 13.82
C GLN A 99 3.51 23.35 14.17
N ALA A 100 2.88 22.51 13.34
CA ALA A 100 2.62 21.08 13.60
C ALA A 100 1.76 20.79 14.86
N ASP A 101 1.08 21.79 15.41
CA ASP A 101 0.06 21.60 16.46
C ASP A 101 -1.30 21.26 15.81
N TYR A 102 -1.40 20.01 15.37
CA TYR A 102 -2.57 19.50 14.67
C TYR A 102 -3.81 19.44 15.57
N TYR A 103 -3.65 19.21 16.88
CA TYR A 103 -4.78 19.16 17.82
C TYR A 103 -5.41 20.54 18.02
N THR A 104 -4.61 21.58 18.28
CA THR A 104 -5.12 22.95 18.37
C THR A 104 -5.67 23.44 17.03
N ALA A 105 -5.05 23.06 15.91
CA ALA A 105 -5.59 23.34 14.58
C ALA A 105 -7.00 22.76 14.39
N VAL A 106 -7.22 21.47 14.69
CA VAL A 106 -8.55 20.83 14.62
C VAL A 106 -9.56 21.52 15.53
N ALA A 107 -9.19 21.87 16.76
CA ALA A 107 -10.07 22.53 17.71
C ALA A 107 -10.59 23.89 17.19
N TYR A 108 -9.77 24.67 16.49
CA TYR A 108 -10.21 25.91 15.83
C TYR A 108 -11.08 25.65 14.58
N LEU A 109 -10.87 24.56 13.86
CA LEU A 109 -11.66 24.20 12.67
C LEU A 109 -13.08 23.72 13.02
N ASP A 110 -13.28 23.11 14.20
CA ASP A 110 -14.59 22.69 14.72
C ASP A 110 -15.53 23.87 15.08
N LEU A 111 -14.98 25.09 15.11
CA LEU A 111 -15.73 26.34 15.22
C LEU A 111 -16.29 26.80 13.87
N VAL A 112 -15.87 26.23 12.72
CA VAL A 112 -16.22 26.67 11.36
C VAL A 112 -17.48 25.98 10.84
N ARG A 113 -18.62 26.28 11.47
CA ARG A 113 -19.87 25.52 11.27
C ARG A 113 -20.63 25.87 9.98
N THR A 114 -20.76 27.17 9.67
CA THR A 114 -21.50 27.65 8.48
C THR A 114 -20.88 28.92 7.91
N SER A 115 -20.07 28.78 6.86
CA SER A 115 -19.53 29.90 6.07
C SER A 115 -19.01 29.43 4.71
N GLN A 116 -18.61 30.38 3.86
CA GLN A 116 -17.89 30.12 2.61
C GLN A 116 -16.55 29.36 2.80
N TYR A 117 -16.02 29.32 4.03
CA TYR A 117 -14.76 28.66 4.37
C TYR A 117 -14.92 27.19 4.80
N LYS A 118 -16.16 26.66 4.89
CA LYS A 118 -16.42 25.31 5.40
C LYS A 118 -15.65 24.21 4.64
N GLU A 119 -15.57 24.31 3.31
CA GLU A 119 -14.82 23.34 2.48
C GLU A 119 -13.33 23.30 2.83
N ASP A 120 -12.72 24.49 2.96
CA ASP A 120 -11.29 24.63 3.21
C ASP A 120 -10.95 24.24 4.66
N ALA A 121 -11.85 24.54 5.59
CA ALA A 121 -11.75 24.11 6.97
C ALA A 121 -11.81 22.58 7.09
N MET A 122 -12.76 21.93 6.42
CA MET A 122 -12.88 20.46 6.42
C MET A 122 -11.71 19.78 5.71
N MET A 123 -11.16 20.39 4.65
CA MET A 123 -9.93 19.92 4.00
C MET A 123 -8.73 19.95 4.96
N LEU A 124 -8.46 21.10 5.58
CA LEU A 124 -7.35 21.27 6.51
C LEU A 124 -7.52 20.40 7.77
N ARG A 125 -8.76 20.19 8.22
CA ARG A 125 -9.09 19.30 9.34
C ARG A 125 -8.72 17.85 9.04
N ALA A 126 -9.06 17.35 7.85
CA ALA A 126 -8.66 16.01 7.42
C ALA A 126 -7.13 15.88 7.27
N GLN A 127 -6.45 16.93 6.80
CA GLN A 127 -4.98 16.96 6.69
C GLN A 127 -4.29 16.98 8.07
N ALA A 128 -4.83 17.70 9.05
CA ALA A 128 -4.33 17.69 10.42
C ALA A 128 -4.50 16.31 11.09
N ILE A 129 -5.66 15.68 10.92
CA ILE A 129 -6.01 14.38 11.54
C ILE A 129 -5.28 13.21 10.88
N LEU A 130 -4.94 13.32 9.59
CA LEU A 130 -3.99 12.41 8.94
C LEU A 130 -2.65 12.40 9.70
N HIS A 131 -2.12 13.58 10.02
CA HIS A 131 -0.82 13.71 10.70
C HIS A 131 -0.85 13.35 12.20
N THR A 132 -2.03 13.21 12.82
CA THR A 132 -2.17 12.57 14.15
C THR A 132 -2.26 11.03 14.07
N LYS A 133 -2.03 10.44 12.89
CA LYS A 133 -2.15 9.00 12.56
C LYS A 133 -3.59 8.45 12.56
N GLU A 134 -4.61 9.29 12.64
CA GLU A 134 -6.03 8.90 12.60
C GLU A 134 -6.59 8.85 11.16
N SER A 135 -6.01 7.98 10.33
CA SER A 135 -6.33 7.93 8.89
C SER A 135 -7.82 7.71 8.56
N ASP A 136 -8.53 6.87 9.31
CA ASP A 136 -9.97 6.62 9.09
C ASP A 136 -10.87 7.77 9.57
N SER A 137 -10.48 8.48 10.64
CA SER A 137 -11.13 9.73 11.05
C SER A 137 -10.99 10.80 9.96
N ALA A 138 -9.79 10.94 9.37
CA ALA A 138 -9.54 11.85 8.25
C ALA A 138 -10.35 11.48 7.00
N LEU A 139 -10.46 10.17 6.68
CA LEU A 139 -11.23 9.70 5.53
C LEU A 139 -12.72 10.02 5.66
N THR A 140 -13.30 9.74 6.83
CA THR A 140 -14.70 10.06 7.16
C THR A 140 -15.01 11.54 6.95
N ILE A 141 -14.10 12.44 7.34
CA ILE A 141 -14.27 13.89 7.14
C ILE A 141 -14.28 14.25 5.65
N LEU A 142 -13.37 13.70 4.84
CA LEU A 142 -13.38 13.90 3.38
C LEU A 142 -14.63 13.31 2.70
N HIS A 143 -15.26 12.29 3.27
CA HIS A 143 -16.52 11.75 2.73
C HIS A 143 -17.74 12.66 2.98
N THR A 144 -17.64 13.65 3.88
CA THR A 144 -18.66 14.70 4.02
C THR A 144 -18.57 15.82 2.96
N LEU A 145 -17.51 15.85 2.16
CA LEU A 145 -17.30 16.82 1.08
C LEU A 145 -17.67 16.22 -0.28
N ASN A 146 -18.66 16.79 -0.96
CA ASN A 146 -18.94 16.48 -2.37
C ASN A 146 -17.83 17.07 -3.26
N SER A 147 -17.02 16.21 -3.89
CA SER A 147 -15.91 16.62 -4.76
C SER A 147 -16.36 17.32 -6.05
N GLU A 148 -17.60 17.12 -6.52
CA GLU A 148 -18.14 17.74 -7.74
C GLU A 148 -18.36 19.25 -7.59
N ASN A 149 -18.68 19.71 -6.39
CA ASN A 149 -18.84 21.14 -6.07
C ASN A 149 -17.49 21.86 -5.93
N LEU A 150 -16.42 21.12 -5.60
CA LEU A 150 -15.08 21.68 -5.40
C LEU A 150 -14.48 22.22 -6.71
N SER A 151 -13.86 23.39 -6.63
CA SER A 151 -13.10 23.97 -7.74
C SER A 151 -11.92 23.07 -8.16
N LYS A 152 -11.44 23.20 -9.42
CA LYS A 152 -10.39 22.33 -9.98
C LYS A 152 -9.09 22.25 -9.16
N ASN A 153 -8.79 23.28 -8.35
CA ASN A 153 -7.66 23.26 -7.42
C ASN A 153 -8.02 22.50 -6.14
N LYS A 154 -9.15 22.84 -5.49
CA LYS A 154 -9.60 22.16 -4.27
C LYS A 154 -9.82 20.66 -4.49
N ARG A 155 -10.34 20.28 -5.66
CA ARG A 155 -10.56 18.87 -6.07
C ARG A 155 -9.25 18.11 -6.29
N ALA A 156 -8.19 18.79 -6.76
CA ALA A 156 -6.86 18.19 -6.84
C ALA A 156 -6.31 17.88 -5.43
N THR A 157 -6.41 18.85 -4.51
CA THR A 157 -6.02 18.66 -3.09
C THR A 157 -6.88 17.62 -2.36
N TYR A 158 -8.18 17.52 -2.68
CA TYR A 158 -9.09 16.50 -2.16
C TYR A 158 -8.56 15.09 -2.45
N TYR A 159 -8.29 14.78 -3.72
CA TYR A 159 -7.79 13.47 -4.10
C TYR A 159 -6.35 13.23 -3.66
N ALA A 160 -5.49 14.25 -3.59
CA ALA A 160 -4.16 14.09 -2.99
C ALA A 160 -4.23 13.75 -1.49
N THR A 161 -5.19 14.35 -0.75
CA THR A 161 -5.38 14.04 0.68
C THR A 161 -5.91 12.61 0.84
N LYS A 162 -6.85 12.16 -0.01
CA LYS A 162 -7.22 10.74 -0.08
C LYS A 162 -6.02 9.84 -0.40
N ALA A 163 -5.18 10.20 -1.37
CA ALA A 163 -4.01 9.40 -1.74
C ALA A 163 -3.02 9.22 -0.58
N ALA A 164 -2.81 10.27 0.23
CA ALA A 164 -2.00 10.19 1.44
C ALA A 164 -2.64 9.29 2.52
N ILE A 165 -3.94 9.46 2.80
CA ILE A 165 -4.70 8.59 3.72
C ILE A 165 -4.61 7.11 3.31
N PHE A 166 -4.79 6.80 2.02
CA PHE A 166 -4.66 5.43 1.53
C PHE A 166 -3.22 4.91 1.49
N GLN A 167 -2.21 5.78 1.45
CA GLN A 167 -0.80 5.40 1.61
C GLN A 167 -0.50 4.98 3.05
N ASP A 168 -0.93 5.77 4.04
CA ASP A 168 -0.72 5.47 5.46
C ASP A 168 -1.46 4.18 5.87
N LEU A 169 -2.68 3.99 5.35
CA LEU A 169 -3.46 2.73 5.46
C LEU A 169 -2.88 1.54 4.65
N GLN A 170 -1.69 1.66 4.05
CA GLN A 170 -1.02 0.64 3.22
C GLN A 170 -1.82 0.15 1.99
N LYS A 171 -2.87 0.88 1.59
CA LYS A 171 -3.75 0.57 0.45
C LYS A 171 -3.19 1.21 -0.83
N ILE A 172 -2.02 0.71 -1.26
CA ILE A 172 -1.18 1.31 -2.30
C ILE A 172 -1.91 1.52 -3.63
N ASP A 173 -2.70 0.55 -4.11
CA ASP A 173 -3.50 0.70 -5.34
C ASP A 173 -4.49 1.88 -5.26
N SER A 174 -5.16 2.05 -4.11
CA SER A 174 -6.06 3.18 -3.88
C SER A 174 -5.29 4.51 -3.80
N SER A 175 -4.10 4.52 -3.21
CA SER A 175 -3.22 5.69 -3.20
C SER A 175 -2.80 6.10 -4.61
N ILE A 176 -2.36 5.13 -5.43
CA ILE A 176 -2.02 5.32 -6.85
C ILE A 176 -3.21 5.90 -7.63
N PHE A 177 -4.40 5.32 -7.47
CA PHE A 177 -5.63 5.79 -8.14
C PHE A 177 -5.95 7.26 -7.78
N TYR A 178 -6.03 7.59 -6.48
CA TYR A 178 -6.37 8.94 -6.08
C TYR A 178 -5.25 9.96 -6.38
N LEU A 179 -3.98 9.56 -6.44
CA LEU A 179 -2.89 10.45 -6.86
C LEU A 179 -2.91 10.70 -8.38
N GLN A 180 -3.37 9.74 -9.19
CA GLN A 180 -3.67 9.96 -10.61
C GLN A 180 -4.83 10.94 -10.79
N GLU A 181 -5.92 10.79 -10.03
CA GLU A 181 -7.05 11.74 -10.05
C GLU A 181 -6.65 13.15 -9.60
N ALA A 182 -5.84 13.28 -8.55
CA ALA A 182 -5.29 14.56 -8.12
C ALA A 182 -4.51 15.26 -9.25
N LEU A 183 -3.73 14.49 -10.01
CA LEU A 183 -2.93 14.96 -11.15
C LEU A 183 -3.74 15.19 -12.44
N SER A 184 -4.95 14.66 -12.57
CA SER A 184 -5.84 14.87 -13.73
C SER A 184 -6.50 16.27 -13.73
N HIS A 185 -6.54 16.92 -12.56
CA HIS A 185 -7.22 18.19 -12.33
C HIS A 185 -6.25 19.39 -12.46
N ARG A 186 -6.29 20.37 -11.54
CA ARG A 186 -5.34 21.48 -11.48
C ARG A 186 -4.56 21.46 -10.15
N PRO A 187 -3.53 20.59 -10.02
CA PRO A 187 -2.60 20.62 -8.90
C PRO A 187 -2.05 22.03 -8.60
N PRO A 188 -1.81 22.37 -7.32
CA PRO A 188 -1.05 23.57 -6.95
C PRO A 188 0.37 23.54 -7.55
N LYS A 189 0.94 24.73 -7.76
CA LYS A 189 2.18 24.97 -8.54
C LYS A 189 3.32 24.00 -8.18
N TYR A 190 3.69 23.95 -6.91
CA TYR A 190 4.84 23.16 -6.42
C TYR A 190 4.49 21.68 -6.22
N TYR A 191 3.33 21.43 -5.62
CA TYR A 191 2.79 20.07 -5.41
C TYR A 191 2.72 19.24 -6.69
N LYS A 192 2.47 19.84 -7.86
CA LYS A 192 2.41 19.11 -9.15
C LYS A 192 3.64 18.22 -9.42
N ALA A 193 4.84 18.75 -9.20
CA ALA A 193 6.08 18.00 -9.48
C ALA A 193 6.35 16.95 -8.39
N MET A 194 6.06 17.29 -7.13
CA MET A 194 6.19 16.39 -5.98
C MET A 194 5.22 15.19 -6.08
N TRP A 195 3.96 15.42 -6.43
CA TRP A 195 2.96 14.36 -6.68
C TRP A 195 3.32 13.50 -7.89
N GLN A 196 3.93 14.06 -8.94
CA GLN A 196 4.45 13.25 -10.06
C GLN A 196 5.65 12.39 -9.64
N LEU A 197 6.54 12.89 -8.79
CA LEU A 197 7.63 12.11 -8.20
C LEU A 197 7.07 10.97 -7.33
N GLN A 198 6.11 11.26 -6.43
CA GLN A 198 5.51 10.23 -5.58
C GLN A 198 4.70 9.20 -6.36
N LEU A 199 3.91 9.61 -7.35
CA LEU A 199 3.24 8.66 -8.24
C LEU A 199 4.26 7.79 -8.99
N GLY A 200 5.38 8.35 -9.42
CA GLY A 200 6.49 7.57 -9.98
C GLY A 200 7.02 6.52 -9.01
N LYS A 201 7.28 6.89 -7.74
CA LYS A 201 7.76 5.97 -6.69
C LYS A 201 6.75 4.86 -6.36
N LEU A 202 5.47 5.20 -6.21
CA LEU A 202 4.39 4.22 -5.95
C LEU A 202 4.19 3.25 -7.13
N LEU A 203 4.36 3.72 -8.37
CA LEU A 203 4.28 2.89 -9.58
C LEU A 203 5.52 2.02 -9.82
N ALA A 204 6.69 2.37 -9.27
CA ALA A 204 7.96 1.72 -9.58
C ALA A 204 7.99 0.19 -9.38
N PRO A 205 7.36 -0.42 -8.33
CA PRO A 205 7.44 -1.87 -8.11
C PRO A 205 6.66 -2.72 -9.13
N ASN A 206 5.61 -2.18 -9.75
CA ASN A 206 4.68 -2.92 -10.60
C ASN A 206 4.63 -2.41 -12.05
N GLU A 207 4.89 -1.12 -12.28
CA GLU A 207 4.56 -0.44 -13.54
C GLU A 207 5.72 0.44 -14.05
N ILE A 208 6.93 -0.14 -14.16
CA ILE A 208 8.21 0.54 -14.50
C ILE A 208 8.08 1.56 -15.64
N LEU A 209 7.42 1.22 -16.75
CA LEU A 209 7.26 2.13 -17.90
C LEU A 209 6.37 3.34 -17.60
N LYS A 210 5.33 3.18 -16.77
CA LYS A 210 4.49 4.29 -16.30
C LYS A 210 5.23 5.10 -15.23
N SER A 211 6.08 4.47 -14.41
CA SER A 211 6.95 5.11 -13.42
C SER A 211 7.99 6.05 -14.08
N ASP A 212 8.80 5.58 -15.04
CA ASP A 212 9.71 6.43 -15.83
C ASP A 212 8.95 7.57 -16.50
N LYS A 213 7.75 7.31 -17.04
CA LYS A 213 6.89 8.34 -17.65
C LYS A 213 6.44 9.43 -16.67
N GLN A 214 6.37 9.19 -15.35
CA GLN A 214 6.17 10.27 -14.38
C GLN A 214 7.48 10.98 -14.05
N PHE A 215 8.55 10.24 -13.71
CA PHE A 215 9.84 10.84 -13.38
C PHE A 215 10.40 11.69 -14.52
N LYS A 216 10.22 11.28 -15.78
CA LYS A 216 10.62 12.02 -16.97
C LYS A 216 9.93 13.39 -17.06
N LYS A 217 8.65 13.51 -16.66
CA LYS A 217 7.93 14.80 -16.61
C LYS A 217 8.53 15.75 -15.58
N VAL A 218 8.94 15.21 -14.42
CA VAL A 218 9.59 15.99 -13.35
C VAL A 218 10.99 16.43 -13.82
N ALA A 219 11.79 15.50 -14.33
CA ALA A 219 13.14 15.77 -14.84
C ALA A 219 13.17 16.73 -16.04
N SER A 220 12.08 16.85 -16.81
CA SER A 220 11.95 17.81 -17.92
C SER A 220 11.15 19.08 -17.56
N SER A 221 10.85 19.33 -16.28
CA SER A 221 9.99 20.44 -15.86
C SER A 221 10.80 21.72 -15.59
N LEU A 222 10.57 22.76 -16.39
CA LEU A 222 11.12 24.11 -16.18
C LEU A 222 10.69 24.77 -14.85
N HIS A 223 9.74 24.17 -14.12
CA HIS A 223 9.18 24.70 -12.88
C HIS A 223 9.25 23.70 -11.71
N ALA A 224 9.97 22.59 -11.85
CA ALA A 224 10.32 21.76 -10.70
C ALA A 224 11.50 22.40 -9.95
N ALA A 225 11.58 22.16 -8.63
CA ALA A 225 12.79 22.48 -7.88
C ALA A 225 13.98 21.66 -8.40
N SER A 226 15.20 22.17 -8.25
CA SER A 226 16.44 21.45 -8.57
C SER A 226 16.48 20.11 -7.83
N THR A 227 16.18 20.10 -6.54
CA THR A 227 16.16 18.89 -5.70
C THR A 227 15.19 17.81 -6.21
N LEU A 228 13.98 18.20 -6.65
CA LEU A 228 13.02 17.30 -7.31
C LEU A 228 13.54 16.78 -8.66
N THR A 229 14.22 17.64 -9.42
CA THR A 229 14.78 17.32 -10.76
C THR A 229 15.94 16.32 -10.64
N VAL A 230 16.84 16.51 -9.69
CA VAL A 230 17.93 15.56 -9.38
C VAL A 230 17.36 14.23 -8.91
N THR A 231 16.44 14.24 -7.95
CA THR A 231 15.80 12.99 -7.46
C THR A 231 15.10 12.24 -8.58
N ALA A 232 14.36 12.93 -9.46
CA ALA A 232 13.71 12.31 -10.60
C ALA A 232 14.71 11.71 -11.61
N CYS A 233 15.87 12.35 -11.84
CA CYS A 233 16.92 11.76 -12.66
C CYS A 233 17.52 10.50 -12.01
N LEU A 234 17.77 10.51 -10.71
CA LEU A 234 18.33 9.36 -9.97
C LEU A 234 17.37 8.17 -9.93
N GLU A 235 16.08 8.38 -9.65
CA GLU A 235 15.07 7.31 -9.69
C GLU A 235 14.91 6.72 -11.10
N ARG A 236 15.12 7.50 -12.17
CA ARG A 236 15.15 6.96 -13.56
C ARG A 236 16.38 6.11 -13.86
N ILE A 237 17.53 6.40 -13.25
CA ILE A 237 18.74 5.57 -13.35
C ILE A 237 18.53 4.27 -12.56
N LYS A 238 17.92 4.36 -11.38
CA LYS A 238 17.55 3.23 -10.51
C LYS A 238 16.67 2.20 -11.23
N LEU A 239 15.66 2.66 -11.98
CA LEU A 239 14.76 1.83 -12.80
C LEU A 239 15.45 1.08 -13.95
N GLN A 240 16.69 1.42 -14.32
CA GLN A 240 17.36 0.73 -15.43
C GLN A 240 17.73 -0.71 -15.07
N HIS A 241 17.53 -1.64 -16.01
CA HIS A 241 18.02 -3.01 -15.91
C HIS A 241 19.50 -3.10 -16.33
N THR A 242 20.35 -2.34 -15.61
CA THR A 242 21.80 -2.21 -15.83
C THR A 242 22.57 -2.53 -14.54
N THR A 243 23.87 -2.83 -14.65
CA THR A 243 24.74 -3.08 -13.49
C THR A 243 24.89 -1.81 -12.63
N SER A 244 25.15 -1.97 -11.33
CA SER A 244 25.38 -0.83 -10.43
C SER A 244 26.54 0.06 -10.87
N GLU A 245 27.58 -0.50 -11.49
CA GLU A 245 28.64 0.28 -12.15
C GLU A 245 28.09 1.24 -13.22
N ASN A 246 27.25 0.76 -14.14
CA ASN A 246 26.63 1.60 -15.17
C ASN A 246 25.66 2.64 -14.58
N LYS A 247 25.01 2.32 -13.45
CA LYS A 247 24.16 3.27 -12.70
C LYS A 247 25.01 4.35 -12.02
N ILE A 248 26.14 3.98 -11.43
CA ILE A 248 27.10 4.89 -10.82
C ILE A 248 27.67 5.84 -11.89
N LEU A 249 28.13 5.31 -13.04
CA LEU A 249 28.56 6.12 -14.19
C LEU A 249 27.47 7.11 -14.64
N SER A 250 26.26 6.61 -14.91
CA SER A 250 25.11 7.43 -15.32
C SER A 250 24.72 8.51 -14.29
N SER A 251 24.94 8.24 -13.00
CA SER A 251 24.69 9.23 -11.94
C SER A 251 25.80 10.28 -11.84
N ARG A 252 27.05 9.92 -12.15
CA ARG A 252 28.19 10.85 -12.19
C ARG A 252 28.06 11.87 -13.33
N ASP A 253 27.47 11.50 -14.46
CA ASP A 253 27.13 12.42 -15.55
C ASP A 253 26.18 13.57 -15.13
N LEU A 254 25.48 13.43 -14.00
CA LEU A 254 24.63 14.48 -13.45
C LEU A 254 25.45 15.64 -12.85
N PHE A 255 26.65 15.40 -12.30
CA PHE A 255 27.49 16.49 -11.73
C PHE A 255 27.86 17.57 -12.76
N HIS A 256 27.76 17.27 -14.05
CA HIS A 256 27.97 18.23 -15.14
C HIS A 256 26.71 19.02 -15.55
N LYS A 257 25.62 18.99 -14.74
CA LYS A 257 24.38 19.72 -15.01
C LYS A 257 24.18 20.84 -13.99
N GLY A 258 23.95 22.07 -14.44
CA GLY A 258 23.80 23.23 -13.56
C GLY A 258 22.67 23.16 -12.52
N PHE A 259 21.74 22.20 -12.65
CA PHE A 259 20.70 21.96 -11.64
C PHE A 259 21.16 21.07 -10.45
N THR A 260 22.38 20.52 -10.46
CA THR A 260 22.92 19.75 -9.32
C THR A 260 23.71 20.57 -8.32
N ILE A 261 23.94 21.86 -8.61
CA ILE A 261 24.70 22.78 -7.74
C ILE A 261 24.04 22.84 -6.36
N ASN A 262 24.82 22.62 -5.31
CA ASN A 262 24.38 22.51 -3.90
C ASN A 262 23.46 21.30 -3.61
N LYS A 263 23.37 20.34 -4.54
CA LYS A 263 22.57 19.09 -4.45
C LYS A 263 23.39 17.84 -4.80
N GLU A 264 24.70 17.96 -4.82
CA GLU A 264 25.67 16.89 -5.07
C GLU A 264 25.49 15.74 -4.08
N TRP A 265 25.07 16.04 -2.85
CA TRP A 265 24.79 15.06 -1.79
C TRP A 265 23.71 14.03 -2.16
N LEU A 266 22.71 14.37 -2.99
CA LEU A 266 21.74 13.40 -3.49
C LEU A 266 22.42 12.35 -4.38
N ILE A 267 23.37 12.79 -5.19
CA ILE A 267 24.12 11.92 -6.11
C ILE A 267 25.14 11.10 -5.31
N TYR A 268 25.80 11.69 -4.31
CA TYR A 268 26.67 10.94 -3.39
C TYR A 268 25.90 9.87 -2.62
N SER A 269 24.70 10.16 -2.12
CA SER A 269 23.82 9.18 -1.45
C SER A 269 23.48 8.03 -2.38
N TYR A 270 23.05 8.34 -3.61
CA TYR A 270 22.72 7.32 -4.61
C TYR A 270 23.92 6.43 -4.98
N ILE A 271 25.11 7.03 -5.14
CA ILE A 271 26.34 6.29 -5.44
C ILE A 271 26.78 5.41 -4.26
N ALA A 272 26.69 5.91 -3.03
CA ALA A 272 27.02 5.13 -1.84
C ALA A 272 26.08 3.92 -1.68
N ASP A 273 24.77 4.13 -1.85
CA ASP A 273 23.77 3.06 -1.82
C ASP A 273 23.95 2.04 -2.95
N GLU A 274 24.40 2.44 -4.15
CA GLU A 274 24.72 1.48 -5.23
C GLU A 274 26.03 0.71 -4.95
N TYR A 275 27.05 1.37 -4.37
CA TYR A 275 28.26 0.67 -3.94
C TYR A 275 27.98 -0.34 -2.82
N GLN A 276 27.15 0.02 -1.83
CA GLN A 276 26.72 -0.86 -0.74
C GLN A 276 25.97 -2.10 -1.28
N LYS A 277 25.07 -1.94 -2.26
CA LYS A 277 24.39 -3.07 -2.94
C LYS A 277 25.33 -3.98 -3.71
N SER A 278 26.47 -3.46 -4.18
CA SER A 278 27.53 -4.22 -4.85
C SER A 278 28.62 -4.77 -3.91
N ASP A 279 28.44 -4.63 -2.59
CA ASP A 279 29.41 -5.03 -1.54
C ASP A 279 30.79 -4.35 -1.62
N VAL A 280 30.91 -3.23 -2.34
CA VAL A 280 32.15 -2.45 -2.47
C VAL A 280 32.24 -1.42 -1.34
N LEU A 281 32.33 -1.91 -0.11
CA LEU A 281 32.10 -1.12 1.11
C LEU A 281 33.00 0.11 1.23
N ASP A 282 34.30 0.00 0.89
CA ASP A 282 35.24 1.14 0.95
C ASP A 282 34.83 2.29 0.01
N SER A 283 34.24 1.97 -1.15
CA SER A 283 33.71 2.97 -2.07
C SER A 283 32.39 3.57 -1.57
N ALA A 284 31.55 2.80 -0.87
CA ALA A 284 30.36 3.34 -0.21
C ALA A 284 30.76 4.36 0.88
N MET A 285 31.70 3.99 1.76
CA MET A 285 32.22 4.86 2.83
C MET A 285 32.79 6.18 2.26
N LEU A 286 33.61 6.12 1.21
CA LEU A 286 34.16 7.31 0.54
C LEU A 286 33.10 8.27 -0.04
N TYR A 287 31.89 7.80 -0.35
CA TYR A 287 30.78 8.66 -0.79
C TYR A 287 29.89 9.10 0.38
N TYR A 288 29.77 8.32 1.45
CA TYR A 288 29.18 8.76 2.72
C TYR A 288 30.00 9.92 3.35
N ASP A 289 31.33 9.85 3.38
CA ASP A 289 32.19 10.95 3.86
C ASP A 289 31.94 12.27 3.12
N LYS A 290 31.71 12.22 1.79
CA LYS A 290 31.41 13.41 0.98
C LYS A 290 30.06 14.04 1.33
N ILE A 291 29.10 13.27 1.85
CA ILE A 291 27.82 13.80 2.34
C ILE A 291 28.00 14.51 3.68
N LEU A 292 28.84 13.96 4.57
CA LEU A 292 29.19 14.64 5.83
C LEU A 292 29.94 15.96 5.57
N GLN A 293 30.89 15.95 4.63
CA GLN A 293 31.66 17.12 4.20
C GLN A 293 30.83 18.17 3.44
N ALA A 294 29.72 17.78 2.78
CA ALA A 294 28.87 18.71 2.06
C ALA A 294 28.10 19.63 3.03
N GLU A 295 28.43 20.92 3.07
CA GLU A 295 27.73 21.92 3.88
C GLU A 295 26.22 21.98 3.59
N GLN A 296 25.84 21.74 2.33
CA GLN A 296 24.48 21.84 1.82
C GLN A 296 23.65 20.56 1.98
N ALA A 297 24.22 19.51 2.58
CA ALA A 297 23.49 18.27 2.89
C ALA A 297 22.66 18.45 4.18
N PRO A 298 21.36 18.09 4.20
CA PRO A 298 20.50 18.21 5.38
C PRO A 298 21.06 17.45 6.58
N LEU A 299 20.80 17.97 7.79
CA LEU A 299 21.21 17.34 9.04
C LEU A 299 20.66 15.91 9.16
N GLU A 300 19.47 15.69 8.62
CA GLU A 300 18.76 14.42 8.66
C GLU A 300 19.37 13.40 7.67
N THR A 301 19.88 13.87 6.54
CA THR A 301 20.72 13.08 5.62
C THR A 301 22.08 12.77 6.24
N LYS A 302 22.68 13.73 6.98
CA LYS A 302 23.94 13.49 7.71
C LYS A 302 23.74 12.48 8.84
N ASN A 303 22.70 12.60 9.66
CA ASN A 303 22.32 11.62 10.69
C ASN A 303 22.18 10.19 10.10
N TYR A 304 21.46 10.04 8.98
CA TYR A 304 21.35 8.76 8.29
C TYR A 304 22.71 8.25 7.75
N THR A 305 23.54 9.15 7.24
CA THR A 305 24.90 8.83 6.76
C THR A 305 25.80 8.35 7.90
N GLN A 306 25.77 9.02 9.06
CA GLN A 306 26.47 8.60 10.28
C GLN A 306 26.00 7.20 10.74
N TRP A 307 24.70 6.93 10.68
CA TRP A 307 24.14 5.61 11.00
C TRP A 307 24.65 4.52 10.03
N GLN A 308 24.64 4.76 8.72
CA GLN A 308 25.18 3.81 7.73
C GLN A 308 26.68 3.56 7.94
N LEU A 309 27.48 4.61 8.15
CA LEU A 309 28.90 4.47 8.46
C LEU A 309 29.12 3.64 9.73
N ALA A 310 28.37 3.90 10.80
CA ALA A 310 28.47 3.12 12.03
C ALA A 310 28.18 1.62 11.81
N GLN A 311 27.16 1.26 11.00
CA GLN A 311 26.89 -0.14 10.64
C GLN A 311 28.05 -0.76 9.83
N LEU A 312 28.66 -0.02 8.90
CA LEU A 312 29.81 -0.50 8.12
C LEU A 312 31.06 -0.70 9.00
N TYR A 313 31.34 0.21 9.94
CA TYR A 313 32.43 0.08 10.90
C TYR A 313 32.20 -1.08 11.88
N ILE A 314 30.95 -1.35 12.29
CA ILE A 314 30.59 -2.57 13.05
C ILE A 314 30.90 -3.83 12.24
N GLY A 315 30.55 -3.87 10.95
CA GLY A 315 30.90 -4.98 10.05
C GLY A 315 32.42 -5.21 9.93
N LYS A 316 33.20 -4.13 9.90
CA LYS A 316 34.67 -4.16 9.94
C LYS A 316 35.27 -4.48 11.33
N ARG A 317 34.45 -4.53 12.39
CA ARG A 317 34.84 -4.69 13.81
C ARG A 317 35.64 -3.50 14.38
N GLU A 318 35.50 -2.34 13.76
CA GLU A 318 36.13 -1.07 14.15
C GLU A 318 35.20 -0.29 15.09
N PHE A 319 34.90 -0.89 16.26
CA PHE A 319 33.81 -0.46 17.15
C PHE A 319 33.98 0.96 17.71
N ASP A 320 35.21 1.44 17.93
CA ASP A 320 35.46 2.80 18.43
C ASP A 320 35.08 3.87 17.39
N LEU A 321 35.34 3.60 16.09
CA LEU A 321 34.90 4.46 15.00
C LEU A 321 33.37 4.40 14.86
N ALA A 322 32.77 3.21 14.93
CA ALA A 322 31.31 3.08 14.94
C ALA A 322 30.65 3.87 16.09
N GLY A 323 31.22 3.81 17.30
CA GLY A 323 30.78 4.61 18.44
C GLY A 323 30.85 6.10 18.16
N SER A 324 31.98 6.56 17.60
CA SER A 324 32.22 7.95 17.23
C SER A 324 31.20 8.47 16.22
N HIS A 325 30.92 7.70 15.15
CA HIS A 325 29.88 8.06 14.18
C HIS A 325 28.48 8.13 14.83
N LEU A 326 28.19 7.28 15.81
CA LEU A 326 26.94 7.33 16.59
C LEU A 326 26.88 8.51 17.59
N ASP A 327 28.00 9.17 17.94
CA ASP A 327 28.03 10.37 18.80
C ASP A 327 27.62 11.65 18.06
N GLU A 328 27.86 11.70 16.75
CA GLU A 328 27.47 12.81 15.88
C GLU A 328 25.96 12.83 15.51
N ILE A 329 25.17 11.85 15.95
CA ILE A 329 23.75 11.72 15.56
C ILE A 329 22.84 12.59 16.45
N VAL A 330 22.23 13.61 15.85
CA VAL A 330 21.28 14.50 16.53
C VAL A 330 19.86 13.94 16.46
N LEU A 331 19.50 13.05 17.40
CA LEU A 331 18.19 12.39 17.43
C LEU A 331 16.98 13.34 17.43
N ALA A 332 17.12 14.55 17.97
CA ALA A 332 16.05 15.56 17.98
C ALA A 332 15.62 16.05 16.58
N SER A 333 16.39 15.73 15.54
CA SER A 333 16.10 16.07 14.14
C SER A 333 15.88 14.83 13.25
N ALA A 334 15.51 13.68 13.81
CA ALA A 334 15.47 12.42 13.07
C ALA A 334 14.06 11.82 12.87
N PRO A 335 13.22 12.39 11.98
CA PRO A 335 11.95 11.75 11.55
C PRO A 335 12.19 10.54 10.64
N THR A 336 13.44 10.25 10.28
CA THR A 336 13.88 9.19 9.36
C THR A 336 14.22 7.86 10.05
N PHE A 337 14.49 7.86 11.37
CA PHE A 337 14.80 6.63 12.11
C PHE A 337 13.53 5.95 12.62
N SER A 338 13.52 4.62 12.54
CA SER A 338 12.52 3.79 13.24
C SER A 338 12.73 3.84 14.75
N GLU A 339 11.69 3.51 15.51
CA GLU A 339 11.72 3.42 16.98
C GLU A 339 12.87 2.51 17.46
N ARG A 340 13.11 1.39 16.76
CA ARG A 340 14.27 0.50 16.96
C ARG A 340 15.60 1.23 16.85
N GLU A 341 15.80 2.01 15.80
CA GLU A 341 17.07 2.70 15.53
C GLU A 341 17.32 3.81 16.56
N ILE A 342 16.27 4.57 16.93
CA ILE A 342 16.33 5.58 18.00
C ILE A 342 16.76 4.92 19.32
N VAL A 343 16.11 3.81 19.69
CA VAL A 343 16.42 3.06 20.94
C VAL A 343 17.84 2.51 20.93
N LEU A 344 18.32 1.99 19.78
CA LEU A 344 19.71 1.54 19.64
C LEU A 344 20.70 2.70 19.76
N ILE A 345 20.51 3.82 19.06
CA ILE A 345 21.41 4.98 19.10
C ILE A 345 21.52 5.54 20.53
N GLN A 346 20.41 5.64 21.27
CA GLN A 346 20.40 6.05 22.68
C GLN A 346 21.21 5.09 23.60
N ASN A 347 21.19 3.79 23.31
CA ASN A 347 21.73 2.75 24.18
C ASN A 347 23.09 2.18 23.75
N LYS A 348 23.73 2.76 22.72
CA LYS A 348 25.05 2.36 22.19
C LYS A 348 26.13 2.14 23.25
N HIS A 349 26.14 2.96 24.30
CA HIS A 349 27.11 2.90 25.40
C HIS A 349 27.04 1.60 26.22
N LYS A 350 26.01 0.77 26.02
CA LYS A 350 25.86 -0.58 26.60
C LYS A 350 26.02 -1.67 25.54
N TRP A 351 25.30 -1.59 24.41
CA TRP A 351 25.30 -2.68 23.44
C TRP A 351 26.57 -2.75 22.60
N LEU A 352 27.21 -1.62 22.26
CA LEU A 352 28.39 -1.60 21.40
C LEU A 352 29.63 -2.23 22.09
N PRO A 353 29.92 -1.96 23.39
CA PRO A 353 30.97 -2.69 24.11
C PRO A 353 30.68 -4.18 24.33
N LEU A 354 29.41 -4.56 24.50
CA LEU A 354 29.03 -5.98 24.58
C LEU A 354 29.23 -6.68 23.23
N LEU A 355 28.82 -6.04 22.12
CA LEU A 355 29.04 -6.53 20.76
C LEU A 355 30.54 -6.67 20.46
N ALA A 356 31.37 -5.71 20.86
CA ALA A 356 32.82 -5.80 20.70
C ALA A 356 33.40 -7.06 21.39
N LYS A 357 33.01 -7.32 22.64
CA LYS A 357 33.42 -8.53 23.39
C LYS A 357 33.05 -9.85 22.70
N CYS A 358 31.94 -9.89 21.97
CA CYS A 358 31.52 -11.06 21.20
C CYS A 358 32.53 -11.47 20.11
N TYR A 359 33.45 -10.58 19.72
CA TYR A 359 34.46 -10.84 18.68
C TYR A 359 35.91 -10.92 19.21
N THR A 360 36.18 -10.59 20.48
CA THR A 360 37.55 -10.52 21.03
C THR A 360 37.97 -11.70 21.89
N GLU A 361 37.04 -12.33 22.63
CA GLU A 361 37.35 -13.33 23.65
C GLU A 361 36.65 -14.66 23.36
N GLN A 362 37.38 -15.68 22.89
CA GLN A 362 36.77 -16.95 22.47
C GLN A 362 35.97 -17.66 23.58
N ASP A 363 36.44 -17.63 24.82
CA ASP A 363 35.79 -18.28 25.97
C ASP A 363 34.62 -17.47 26.56
N SER A 364 34.58 -16.14 26.37
CA SER A 364 33.55 -15.26 26.95
C SER A 364 32.53 -14.74 25.93
N ALA A 365 32.81 -14.83 24.63
CA ALA A 365 31.95 -14.34 23.55
C ALA A 365 30.51 -14.87 23.65
N GLY A 366 30.33 -16.16 23.97
CA GLY A 366 29.00 -16.74 24.15
C GLY A 366 28.21 -16.11 25.31
N ARG A 367 28.91 -15.67 26.38
CA ARG A 367 28.29 -14.98 27.52
C ARG A 367 28.00 -13.51 27.19
N ALA A 368 28.94 -12.81 26.56
CA ALA A 368 28.74 -11.43 26.11
C ALA A 368 27.58 -11.32 25.09
N GLN A 369 27.44 -12.30 24.21
CA GLN A 369 26.35 -12.39 23.23
C GLN A 369 25.00 -12.66 23.90
N PHE A 370 24.96 -13.45 24.98
CA PHE A 370 23.75 -13.68 25.76
C PHE A 370 23.32 -12.43 26.53
N GLU A 371 24.27 -11.73 27.16
CA GLU A 371 24.02 -10.46 27.86
C GLU A 371 23.57 -9.35 26.90
N LEU A 372 24.12 -9.33 25.68
CA LEU A 372 23.66 -8.46 24.59
C LEU A 372 22.22 -8.78 24.15
N ALA A 373 21.87 -10.06 24.01
CA ALA A 373 20.52 -10.47 23.65
C ALA A 373 19.49 -10.14 24.74
N GLN A 374 19.81 -10.40 26.01
CA GLN A 374 19.00 -9.96 27.15
C GLN A 374 18.83 -8.45 27.18
N PHE A 375 19.89 -7.69 26.85
CA PHE A 375 19.79 -6.24 26.78
C PHE A 375 18.86 -5.77 25.64
N TYR A 376 18.96 -6.33 24.43
CA TYR A 376 18.02 -6.05 23.35
C TYR A 376 16.57 -6.43 23.69
N GLN A 377 16.35 -7.55 24.39
CA GLN A 377 15.04 -7.93 24.91
C GLN A 377 14.51 -6.88 25.91
N SER A 378 15.35 -6.38 26.82
CA SER A 378 14.99 -5.32 27.78
C SER A 378 14.64 -3.97 27.12
N LEU A 379 15.08 -3.76 25.88
CA LEU A 379 14.79 -2.59 25.06
C LEU A 379 13.57 -2.79 24.12
N GLY A 380 12.91 -3.96 24.16
CA GLY A 380 11.82 -4.30 23.22
C GLY A 380 12.28 -4.59 21.79
N VAL A 381 13.59 -4.72 21.55
CA VAL A 381 14.18 -4.99 20.23
C VAL A 381 14.28 -6.50 20.01
N GLU A 382 13.13 -7.18 20.08
CA GLU A 382 13.05 -8.65 20.19
C GLU A 382 13.66 -9.41 19.01
N LYS A 383 13.72 -8.81 17.80
CA LYS A 383 14.32 -9.45 16.62
C LYS A 383 15.84 -9.58 16.72
N ASP A 384 16.52 -8.53 17.16
CA ASP A 384 17.96 -8.53 17.36
C ASP A 384 18.34 -9.43 18.54
N ALA A 385 17.51 -9.49 19.58
CA ALA A 385 17.63 -10.47 20.65
C ALA A 385 17.46 -11.92 20.16
N PHE A 386 16.45 -12.18 19.32
CA PHE A 386 16.18 -13.50 18.74
C PHE A 386 17.37 -14.02 17.92
N VAL A 387 17.89 -13.22 16.98
CA VAL A 387 19.01 -13.64 16.10
C VAL A 387 20.26 -14.02 16.91
N LEU A 388 20.57 -13.27 17.97
CA LEU A 388 21.71 -13.58 18.84
C LEU A 388 21.48 -14.84 19.69
N LEU A 389 20.24 -15.12 20.12
CA LEU A 389 19.89 -16.32 20.89
C LEU A 389 19.79 -17.58 20.01
N GLU A 390 19.29 -17.45 18.79
CA GLU A 390 19.24 -18.52 17.80
C GLU A 390 20.66 -19.01 17.48
N ASP A 391 21.57 -18.10 17.13
CA ASP A 391 22.97 -18.43 16.87
C ASP A 391 23.67 -19.03 18.10
N LEU A 392 23.38 -18.57 19.33
CA LEU A 392 23.89 -19.19 20.55
C LEU A 392 23.42 -20.64 20.71
N VAL A 393 22.13 -20.91 20.50
CA VAL A 393 21.56 -22.26 20.59
C VAL A 393 22.09 -23.16 19.46
N GLN A 394 22.34 -22.63 18.27
CA GLN A 394 22.98 -23.37 17.18
C GLN A 394 24.46 -23.70 17.49
N ARG A 395 25.24 -22.76 18.03
CA ARG A 395 26.68 -22.94 18.32
C ARG A 395 26.96 -23.84 19.53
N PHE A 396 26.19 -23.69 20.62
CA PHE A 396 26.42 -24.38 21.89
C PHE A 396 25.42 -25.51 22.18
N GLY A 397 24.44 -25.70 21.29
CA GLY A 397 23.41 -26.73 21.36
C GLY A 397 22.35 -26.48 22.44
N ASN A 398 21.32 -27.33 22.45
CA ASN A 398 20.25 -27.34 23.46
C ASN A 398 20.74 -27.66 24.89
N SER A 399 22.04 -27.88 25.06
CA SER A 399 22.78 -28.10 26.30
C SER A 399 22.57 -26.99 27.33
N ASN A 400 22.49 -25.72 26.89
CA ASN A 400 22.31 -24.58 27.78
C ASN A 400 20.81 -24.22 27.91
N GLN A 401 20.22 -24.63 29.04
CA GLN A 401 18.81 -24.37 29.34
C GLN A 401 18.47 -22.88 29.47
N GLU A 402 19.41 -22.01 29.88
CA GLU A 402 19.15 -20.56 29.93
C GLU A 402 18.86 -20.03 28.52
N TYR A 403 19.75 -20.33 27.56
CA TYR A 403 19.65 -19.85 26.18
C TYR A 403 18.37 -20.36 25.50
N VAL A 404 18.07 -21.65 25.65
CA VAL A 404 16.84 -22.26 25.11
C VAL A 404 15.59 -21.65 25.75
N SER A 405 15.62 -21.36 27.06
CA SER A 405 14.47 -20.75 27.75
C SER A 405 14.21 -19.31 27.30
N SER A 406 15.26 -18.49 27.12
CA SER A 406 15.14 -17.12 26.61
C SER A 406 14.70 -17.11 25.15
N LEU A 407 15.25 -17.99 24.31
CA LEU A 407 14.81 -18.13 22.92
C LEU A 407 13.33 -18.54 22.85
N ALA A 408 12.88 -19.50 23.67
CA ALA A 408 11.48 -19.90 23.73
C ALA A 408 10.54 -18.79 24.23
N GLN A 409 10.95 -18.01 25.25
CA GLN A 409 10.19 -16.85 25.71
C GLN A 409 10.02 -15.81 24.61
N ILE A 410 11.09 -15.52 23.86
CA ILE A 410 10.98 -14.62 22.71
C ILE A 410 10.11 -15.25 21.62
N SER A 411 10.27 -16.52 21.24
CA SER A 411 9.43 -17.18 20.22
C SER A 411 7.93 -17.16 20.54
N VAL A 412 7.54 -17.19 21.82
CA VAL A 412 6.13 -17.07 22.25
C VAL A 412 5.63 -15.62 22.14
N ASN A 413 6.46 -14.62 22.47
CA ASN A 413 6.12 -13.21 22.26
C ASN A 413 6.14 -12.79 20.78
N ASN A 414 7.08 -13.35 19.99
CA ASN A 414 7.28 -13.08 18.58
C ASN A 414 6.28 -13.83 17.68
N GLN A 415 5.03 -14.02 18.14
CA GLN A 415 3.86 -13.98 17.24
C GLN A 415 3.69 -12.55 16.69
N ASN A 416 4.72 -12.14 15.95
CA ASN A 416 4.94 -10.85 15.34
C ASN A 416 3.68 -10.51 14.52
N PRO A 417 2.95 -9.42 14.84
CA PRO A 417 1.65 -9.13 14.24
C PRO A 417 1.70 -8.82 12.74
N LYS A 418 2.88 -8.83 12.09
CA LYS A 418 2.99 -8.91 10.63
C LYS A 418 3.07 -10.35 10.11
N VAL A 419 3.77 -11.26 10.77
CA VAL A 419 3.88 -12.67 10.35
C VAL A 419 2.62 -13.45 10.71
N ALA A 420 2.09 -13.27 11.92
CA ALA A 420 0.80 -13.84 12.31
C ALA A 420 -0.34 -13.35 11.40
N ASN A 421 -0.28 -12.11 10.90
CA ASN A 421 -1.22 -11.64 9.87
C ASN A 421 -0.94 -12.27 8.49
N THR A 422 0.31 -12.50 8.08
CA THR A 422 0.59 -13.23 6.83
C THR A 422 0.06 -14.66 6.90
N GLU A 423 0.43 -15.43 7.93
CA GLU A 423 0.00 -16.82 8.12
C GLU A 423 -1.52 -16.93 8.27
N ALA A 424 -2.16 -16.05 9.07
CA ALA A 424 -3.62 -16.03 9.19
C ALA A 424 -4.32 -15.57 7.89
N ASN A 425 -3.70 -14.72 7.06
CA ASN A 425 -4.23 -14.37 5.75
C ASN A 425 -4.04 -15.50 4.73
N GLU A 426 -2.93 -16.24 4.77
CA GLU A 426 -2.69 -17.40 3.90
C GLU A 426 -3.65 -18.55 4.25
N LEU A 427 -3.79 -18.88 5.54
CA LEU A 427 -4.80 -19.82 6.05
C LEU A 427 -6.24 -19.36 5.73
N PHE A 428 -6.54 -18.07 5.84
CA PHE A 428 -7.84 -17.53 5.44
C PHE A 428 -8.07 -17.65 3.92
N VAL A 429 -7.06 -17.37 3.10
CA VAL A 429 -7.14 -17.47 1.64
C VAL A 429 -7.31 -18.93 1.22
N GLU A 430 -6.63 -19.88 1.85
CA GLU A 430 -6.83 -21.32 1.61
C GLU A 430 -8.25 -21.75 2.02
N ALA A 431 -8.64 -21.51 3.28
CA ALA A 431 -9.96 -21.86 3.81
C ALA A 431 -11.11 -21.23 2.99
N TYR A 432 -11.02 -19.94 2.65
CA TYR A 432 -12.04 -19.27 1.86
C TYR A 432 -12.09 -19.77 0.41
N ASN A 433 -10.95 -20.16 -0.20
CA ASN A 433 -10.95 -20.73 -1.55
C ASN A 433 -11.52 -22.15 -1.59
N GLU A 434 -11.26 -22.99 -0.57
CA GLU A 434 -11.89 -24.31 -0.44
C GLU A 434 -13.40 -24.16 -0.26
N LEU A 435 -13.81 -23.33 0.70
CA LEU A 435 -15.21 -23.06 1.04
C LEU A 435 -15.98 -22.47 -0.15
N TYR A 436 -15.37 -21.56 -0.91
CA TYR A 436 -15.97 -20.98 -2.11
C TYR A 436 -16.00 -21.95 -3.29
N ALA A 437 -15.07 -22.90 -3.39
CA ALA A 437 -15.14 -23.98 -4.39
C ALA A 437 -16.34 -24.91 -4.10
N GLN A 438 -16.51 -25.37 -2.87
CA GLN A 438 -17.68 -26.15 -2.44
C GLN A 438 -19.00 -25.38 -2.68
N PHE A 439 -19.00 -24.06 -2.46
CA PHE A 439 -20.15 -23.20 -2.73
C PHE A 439 -20.51 -23.10 -4.23
N GLU A 440 -19.51 -23.02 -5.13
CA GLU A 440 -19.72 -23.08 -6.58
C GLU A 440 -20.16 -24.47 -7.05
N ASP A 441 -19.58 -25.54 -6.50
CA ASP A 441 -19.99 -26.93 -6.81
C ASP A 441 -21.41 -27.24 -6.30
N GLY A 442 -21.84 -26.62 -5.20
CA GLY A 442 -23.22 -26.68 -4.67
C GLY A 442 -23.37 -27.41 -3.32
N ASP A 443 -22.26 -27.74 -2.67
CA ASP A 443 -22.22 -28.47 -1.38
C ASP A 443 -22.53 -27.56 -0.19
N PHE A 444 -23.62 -26.80 -0.26
CA PHE A 444 -23.98 -25.75 0.70
C PHE A 444 -24.01 -26.20 2.17
N ASN A 445 -24.37 -27.47 2.43
CA ASN A 445 -24.35 -28.03 3.79
C ASN A 445 -22.92 -28.20 4.34
N GLN A 446 -21.94 -28.57 3.50
CA GLN A 446 -20.52 -28.60 3.88
C GLN A 446 -20.00 -27.18 4.09
N VAL A 447 -20.38 -26.24 3.22
CA VAL A 447 -20.04 -24.81 3.36
C VAL A 447 -20.51 -24.25 4.70
N VAL A 448 -21.75 -24.52 5.11
CA VAL A 448 -22.22 -24.06 6.43
C VAL A 448 -21.44 -24.72 7.56
N HIS A 449 -21.22 -26.04 7.51
CA HIS A 449 -20.50 -26.78 8.56
C HIS A 449 -19.02 -26.36 8.70
N GLN A 450 -18.29 -26.22 7.59
CA GLN A 450 -16.90 -25.76 7.60
C GLN A 450 -16.80 -24.29 8.03
N ALA A 451 -17.67 -23.40 7.54
CA ALA A 451 -17.71 -22.01 8.00
C ALA A 451 -17.97 -21.92 9.50
N ASP A 452 -18.88 -22.74 10.04
CA ASP A 452 -19.13 -22.86 11.48
C ASP A 452 -17.94 -23.46 12.27
N SER A 453 -16.97 -24.11 11.62
CA SER A 453 -15.68 -24.42 12.25
C SER A 453 -14.75 -23.20 12.21
N TYR A 454 -14.55 -22.61 11.02
CA TYR A 454 -13.64 -21.47 10.83
C TYR A 454 -14.00 -20.25 11.69
N LEU A 455 -15.30 -19.94 11.83
CA LEU A 455 -15.80 -18.81 12.63
C LEU A 455 -15.65 -18.99 14.15
N ARG A 456 -15.35 -20.22 14.64
CA ARG A 456 -15.24 -20.52 16.09
C ARG A 456 -13.83 -20.93 16.52
N ASN A 457 -13.08 -21.58 15.64
CA ASN A 457 -11.84 -22.29 16.01
C ASN A 457 -10.55 -21.57 15.55
N TYR A 458 -10.66 -20.51 14.76
CA TYR A 458 -9.50 -19.84 14.14
C TYR A 458 -9.47 -18.33 14.47
N PRO A 459 -8.32 -17.74 14.86
CA PRO A 459 -8.20 -16.34 15.22
C PRO A 459 -8.05 -15.42 13.99
N PHE A 460 -8.99 -15.53 13.04
CA PHE A 460 -8.99 -14.71 11.83
C PHE A 460 -9.33 -13.24 12.14
N SER A 461 -8.88 -12.33 11.27
CA SER A 461 -9.18 -10.90 11.39
C SER A 461 -10.69 -10.61 11.25
N PRO A 462 -11.20 -9.50 11.82
CA PRO A 462 -12.63 -9.18 11.74
C PRO A 462 -13.17 -9.11 10.30
N GLN A 463 -12.34 -8.63 9.34
CA GLN A 463 -12.67 -8.52 7.91
C GLN A 463 -12.47 -9.84 7.12
N ALA A 464 -11.90 -10.87 7.75
CA ALA A 464 -11.89 -12.24 7.24
C ALA A 464 -13.12 -13.00 7.78
N LEU A 465 -13.45 -12.81 9.06
CA LEU A 465 -14.66 -13.35 9.69
C LEU A 465 -15.94 -12.81 9.02
N SER A 466 -16.00 -11.52 8.65
CA SER A 466 -17.15 -10.94 7.93
C SER A 466 -17.43 -11.66 6.60
N LYS A 467 -16.38 -11.99 5.85
CA LYS A 467 -16.46 -12.70 4.55
C LYS A 467 -16.89 -14.16 4.71
N LEU A 468 -16.35 -14.87 5.70
CA LEU A 468 -16.78 -16.24 6.02
C LEU A 468 -18.24 -16.27 6.48
N ALA A 469 -18.65 -15.33 7.33
CA ALA A 469 -20.04 -15.19 7.78
C ALA A 469 -20.99 -14.86 6.61
N TYR A 470 -20.57 -14.03 5.65
CA TYR A 470 -21.36 -13.71 4.45
C TYR A 470 -21.49 -14.90 3.49
N LEU A 471 -20.40 -15.61 3.20
CA LEU A 471 -20.44 -16.81 2.36
C LEU A 471 -21.29 -17.92 3.00
N ARG A 472 -21.20 -18.09 4.33
CA ARG A 472 -22.09 -18.95 5.12
C ARG A 472 -23.55 -18.52 5.03
N ALA A 473 -23.85 -17.21 5.11
CA ALA A 473 -25.21 -16.69 4.98
C ALA A 473 -25.79 -17.01 3.61
N LEU A 474 -25.03 -16.80 2.53
CA LEU A 474 -25.46 -17.19 1.18
C LEU A 474 -25.69 -18.70 1.08
N ALA A 475 -24.84 -19.54 1.67
CA ALA A 475 -25.01 -21.00 1.66
C ALA A 475 -26.28 -21.43 2.41
N ILE A 476 -26.63 -20.78 3.53
CA ILE A 476 -27.94 -20.94 4.19
C ILE A 476 -29.06 -20.51 3.24
N GLY A 477 -28.94 -19.38 2.56
CA GLY A 477 -29.92 -18.94 1.55
C GLY A 477 -30.18 -19.97 0.45
N TYR A 478 -29.14 -20.64 -0.05
CA TYR A 478 -29.25 -21.70 -1.07
C TYR A 478 -29.58 -23.11 -0.52
N SER A 479 -29.78 -23.27 0.79
CA SER A 479 -30.06 -24.59 1.40
C SER A 479 -31.25 -24.63 2.36
N GLN A 480 -31.73 -23.49 2.85
CA GLN A 480 -32.75 -23.36 3.89
C GLN A 480 -33.82 -22.32 3.52
N PRO A 481 -35.01 -22.36 4.16
CA PRO A 481 -36.08 -21.38 3.92
C PRO A 481 -35.69 -19.94 4.25
N VAL A 482 -36.53 -18.99 3.79
CA VAL A 482 -36.29 -17.55 3.93
C VAL A 482 -36.06 -17.06 5.36
N ASP A 483 -36.75 -17.61 6.35
CA ASP A 483 -36.63 -17.17 7.75
C ASP A 483 -35.21 -17.41 8.29
N SER A 484 -34.62 -18.57 7.99
CA SER A 484 -33.25 -18.94 8.39
C SER A 484 -32.21 -18.05 7.70
N PHE A 485 -32.45 -17.65 6.45
CA PHE A 485 -31.58 -16.75 5.72
C PHE A 485 -31.67 -15.31 6.25
N LEU A 486 -32.89 -14.78 6.44
CA LEU A 486 -33.11 -13.46 7.04
C LEU A 486 -32.49 -13.36 8.45
N GLN A 487 -32.69 -14.37 9.30
CA GLN A 487 -32.07 -14.42 10.62
C GLN A 487 -30.54 -14.35 10.54
N THR A 488 -29.93 -15.01 9.55
CA THR A 488 -28.48 -14.99 9.36
C THR A 488 -27.99 -13.64 8.80
N LEU A 489 -28.75 -13.00 7.91
CA LEU A 489 -28.44 -11.64 7.42
C LEU A 489 -28.55 -10.59 8.55
N ASP A 490 -29.57 -10.66 9.39
CA ASP A 490 -29.72 -9.74 10.54
C ASP A 490 -28.60 -9.91 11.57
N LEU A 491 -28.19 -11.16 11.85
CA LEU A 491 -27.01 -11.44 12.67
C LEU A 491 -25.73 -10.90 12.04
N LEU A 492 -25.64 -10.87 10.69
CA LEU A 492 -24.48 -10.31 10.00
C LEU A 492 -24.46 -8.77 10.11
N ILE A 493 -25.59 -8.12 9.86
CA ILE A 493 -25.78 -6.66 9.99
C ILE A 493 -25.43 -6.21 11.43
N ALA A 494 -25.88 -6.95 12.44
CA ALA A 494 -25.62 -6.64 13.85
C ALA A 494 -24.15 -6.80 14.26
N ASN A 495 -23.47 -7.87 13.79
CA ASN A 495 -22.14 -8.25 14.28
C ASN A 495 -20.97 -7.72 13.43
N TYR A 496 -21.21 -7.33 12.16
CA TYR A 496 -20.16 -6.93 11.21
C TYR A 496 -20.35 -5.52 10.62
N ASN A 497 -20.99 -4.62 11.37
CA ASN A 497 -21.23 -3.22 10.98
C ASN A 497 -19.97 -2.37 10.71
N PHE A 498 -18.78 -2.87 11.06
CA PHE A 498 -17.49 -2.25 10.77
C PHE A 498 -16.97 -2.50 9.35
N ASP A 499 -17.64 -3.34 8.56
CA ASP A 499 -17.32 -3.64 7.16
C ASP A 499 -18.44 -3.12 6.25
N PRO A 500 -18.40 -1.83 5.83
CA PRO A 500 -19.52 -1.19 5.12
C PRO A 500 -19.92 -1.93 3.84
N LEU A 501 -18.95 -2.56 3.18
CA LEU A 501 -19.14 -3.23 1.90
C LEU A 501 -20.01 -4.49 2.01
N LEU A 502 -19.88 -5.24 3.12
CA LEU A 502 -20.69 -6.42 3.40
C LEU A 502 -21.94 -6.09 4.22
N HIS A 503 -21.84 -5.13 5.14
CA HIS A 503 -22.99 -4.57 5.87
C HIS A 503 -24.06 -4.07 4.91
N ASP A 504 -23.71 -3.18 3.97
CA ASP A 504 -24.67 -2.57 3.05
C ASP A 504 -25.25 -3.60 2.06
N ARG A 505 -24.50 -4.66 1.72
CA ARG A 505 -25.02 -5.80 0.93
C ARG A 505 -26.03 -6.63 1.70
N ALA A 506 -25.70 -7.02 2.93
CA ALA A 506 -26.61 -7.81 3.76
C ALA A 506 -27.89 -7.00 4.09
N LEU A 507 -27.75 -5.70 4.34
CA LEU A 507 -28.87 -4.78 4.56
C LEU A 507 -29.74 -4.64 3.30
N ALA A 508 -29.14 -4.45 2.12
CA ALA A 508 -29.88 -4.39 0.86
C ALA A 508 -30.56 -5.72 0.51
N GLN A 509 -29.92 -6.87 0.73
CA GLN A 509 -30.51 -8.19 0.54
C GLN A 509 -31.68 -8.42 1.50
N ALA A 510 -31.49 -8.18 2.80
CA ALA A 510 -32.54 -8.36 3.79
C ALA A 510 -33.72 -7.40 3.56
N GLY A 511 -33.45 -6.16 3.11
CA GLY A 511 -34.48 -5.22 2.66
C GLY A 511 -35.29 -5.76 1.48
N PHE A 512 -34.62 -6.13 0.38
CA PHE A 512 -35.27 -6.68 -0.81
C PHE A 512 -36.12 -7.93 -0.50
N ILE A 513 -35.61 -8.84 0.33
CA ILE A 513 -36.33 -10.06 0.73
C ILE A 513 -37.56 -9.71 1.58
N ARG A 514 -37.48 -8.71 2.47
CA ARG A 514 -38.63 -8.23 3.27
C ARG A 514 -39.69 -7.56 2.41
N GLU A 515 -39.30 -6.75 1.44
CA GLU A 515 -40.21 -6.06 0.51
C GLU A 515 -40.97 -7.06 -0.38
N ASN A 516 -40.35 -8.20 -0.73
CA ASN A 516 -40.91 -9.22 -1.62
C ASN A 516 -41.25 -10.54 -0.90
N ILE A 517 -41.43 -10.50 0.43
CA ILE A 517 -41.42 -11.68 1.32
C ILE A 517 -42.44 -12.77 0.94
N SER A 518 -43.57 -12.38 0.35
CA SER A 518 -44.61 -13.29 -0.15
C SER A 518 -44.12 -14.24 -1.25
N GLU A 519 -43.10 -13.87 -2.04
CA GLU A 519 -42.49 -14.76 -3.04
C GLU A 519 -41.52 -15.74 -2.39
N PHE A 520 -40.78 -15.28 -1.39
CA PHE A 520 -39.72 -16.07 -0.75
C PHE A 520 -40.27 -17.11 0.24
N ILE A 521 -41.38 -16.84 0.92
CA ILE A 521 -42.07 -17.81 1.81
C ILE A 521 -42.52 -19.07 1.05
N LEU A 522 -42.80 -18.97 -0.24
CA LEU A 522 -43.26 -20.09 -1.07
C LEU A 522 -42.13 -21.00 -1.57
N ARG A 523 -40.85 -20.63 -1.36
CA ARG A 523 -39.69 -21.40 -1.83
C ARG A 523 -39.19 -22.37 -0.75
N ALA A 524 -38.73 -23.54 -1.18
CA ALA A 524 -38.05 -24.51 -0.30
C ALA A 524 -36.66 -24.01 0.16
N GLN A 525 -36.05 -23.11 -0.62
CA GLN A 525 -34.75 -22.48 -0.38
C GLN A 525 -34.88 -20.98 -0.67
N ALA A 526 -34.32 -20.11 0.16
CA ALA A 526 -34.52 -18.66 0.02
C ALA A 526 -33.97 -18.11 -1.32
N LEU A 527 -32.83 -18.64 -1.75
CA LEU A 527 -32.12 -18.28 -2.97
C LEU A 527 -32.18 -19.43 -3.99
N GLU A 528 -32.46 -19.08 -5.24
CA GLU A 528 -32.46 -19.99 -6.38
C GLU A 528 -31.27 -19.65 -7.31
N ARG A 529 -30.57 -20.66 -7.84
CA ARG A 529 -29.44 -20.42 -8.76
C ARG A 529 -29.97 -19.91 -10.11
N SER A 530 -29.68 -18.66 -10.44
CA SER A 530 -30.08 -18.07 -11.73
C SER A 530 -29.49 -18.86 -12.91
N THR A 531 -30.36 -19.33 -13.80
CA THR A 531 -29.98 -19.98 -15.07
C THR A 531 -29.69 -18.96 -16.19
N GLY A 532 -29.59 -17.67 -15.86
CA GLY A 532 -29.34 -16.58 -16.82
C GLY A 532 -28.43 -15.49 -16.24
N SER A 533 -27.63 -14.89 -17.11
CA SER A 533 -26.64 -13.87 -16.74
C SER A 533 -27.28 -12.53 -16.36
N SER A 534 -27.03 -12.04 -15.14
CA SER A 534 -27.02 -10.60 -14.85
C SER A 534 -26.10 -10.29 -13.67
N SER A 535 -25.27 -9.28 -13.87
CA SER A 535 -24.21 -8.82 -12.97
C SER A 535 -24.73 -8.31 -11.63
N LEU A 536 -24.17 -8.82 -10.53
CA LEU A 536 -24.09 -8.11 -9.25
C LEU A 536 -22.72 -8.39 -8.60
N PHE A 537 -22.01 -7.31 -8.29
CA PHE A 537 -20.70 -7.21 -7.61
C PHE A 537 -19.41 -7.58 -8.39
N GLU A 538 -18.61 -6.51 -8.59
CA GLU A 538 -17.13 -6.43 -8.49
C GLU A 538 -16.20 -6.87 -9.63
N ALA A 539 -15.40 -5.90 -10.12
CA ALA A 539 -14.10 -6.12 -10.75
C ALA A 539 -13.19 -4.87 -10.76
N GLN A 540 -12.12 -4.90 -9.95
CA GLN A 540 -10.76 -4.36 -10.21
C GLN A 540 -9.78 -5.32 -9.46
N THR A 541 -8.47 -5.50 -9.73
CA THR A 541 -7.41 -4.72 -10.42
C THR A 541 -6.51 -5.59 -11.36
N THR A 542 -5.17 -5.39 -11.36
CA THR A 542 -4.10 -5.62 -12.38
C THR A 542 -2.76 -6.07 -11.72
N ALA A 543 -1.63 -6.47 -12.34
CA ALA A 543 -1.22 -7.08 -13.64
C ALA A 543 0.34 -7.31 -13.62
N ASP A 544 0.95 -7.78 -14.73
CA ASP A 544 2.37 -7.59 -15.22
C ASP A 544 3.65 -8.23 -14.54
N VAL A 545 4.57 -8.86 -15.35
CA VAL A 545 5.98 -9.39 -15.12
C VAL A 545 6.24 -10.68 -14.24
N THR A 546 7.06 -11.75 -14.50
CA THR A 546 7.77 -12.38 -15.68
C THR A 546 8.56 -13.72 -15.35
N LEU A 547 8.60 -14.77 -16.21
CA LEU A 547 9.64 -15.87 -16.28
C LEU A 547 9.95 -16.29 -17.75
N LYS A 548 11.16 -16.71 -18.21
CA LYS A 548 11.51 -16.71 -19.67
C LYS A 548 11.37 -18.02 -20.49
N SER A 549 10.33 -18.07 -21.33
CA SER A 549 10.28 -18.50 -22.75
C SER A 549 10.95 -19.81 -23.23
N VAL A 550 10.11 -20.73 -23.73
CA VAL A 550 10.43 -21.53 -24.94
C VAL A 550 10.26 -20.63 -26.18
N ASN A 551 11.16 -20.73 -27.15
CA ASN A 551 11.03 -20.02 -28.43
C ASN A 551 10.17 -20.82 -29.42
N SER A 552 9.02 -20.28 -29.82
CA SER A 552 8.85 -19.82 -31.21
C SER A 552 7.57 -19.02 -31.42
N THR A 553 7.65 -18.11 -32.41
CA THR A 553 6.55 -17.26 -32.88
C THR A 553 5.40 -18.07 -33.49
N ASN A 554 4.23 -18.06 -32.87
CA ASN A 554 2.91 -17.96 -33.52
C ASN A 554 1.77 -17.87 -32.48
N ASN A 555 0.69 -17.18 -32.81
CA ASN A 555 -0.52 -17.13 -31.98
C ASN A 555 -1.42 -18.35 -32.27
N GLY A 556 -0.99 -19.56 -31.88
CA GLY A 556 -1.76 -20.78 -32.13
C GLY A 556 -1.37 -21.92 -31.20
N THR A 557 -2.37 -22.69 -30.79
CA THR A 557 -2.20 -23.91 -29.98
C THR A 557 -1.56 -25.03 -30.80
N LEU A 558 -0.79 -25.89 -30.14
CA LEU A 558 -0.12 -27.03 -30.74
C LEU A 558 -1.04 -28.25 -30.73
N ILE A 559 -1.81 -28.43 -31.81
CA ILE A 559 -2.46 -29.70 -32.13
C ILE A 559 -1.60 -30.43 -33.17
N VAL A 560 -1.35 -31.72 -32.94
CA VAL A 560 -0.78 -32.63 -33.92
C VAL A 560 -1.93 -33.32 -34.66
N ASP A 561 -1.89 -33.40 -35.99
CA ASP A 561 -2.97 -34.00 -36.78
C ASP A 561 -3.09 -35.54 -36.63
N ASP A 562 -2.05 -36.20 -36.12
CA ASP A 562 -2.01 -37.66 -35.84
C ASP A 562 -2.62 -38.05 -34.47
N LEU A 563 -3.54 -37.26 -33.91
CA LEU A 563 -4.20 -37.56 -32.63
C LEU A 563 -5.40 -38.54 -32.78
N PRO A 564 -5.60 -39.50 -31.84
CA PRO A 564 -6.68 -40.49 -31.93
C PRO A 564 -8.09 -39.89 -32.11
N ILE A 565 -8.77 -40.23 -33.20
CA ILE A 565 -10.05 -39.62 -33.59
C ILE A 565 -11.18 -39.91 -32.58
N ASN A 566 -11.19 -41.11 -31.98
CA ASN A 566 -12.23 -41.59 -31.05
C ASN A 566 -11.72 -41.79 -29.61
N GLU A 567 -10.97 -40.84 -29.07
CA GLU A 567 -10.68 -40.79 -27.62
C GLU A 567 -11.27 -39.52 -26.98
N PRO A 568 -11.66 -39.57 -25.69
CA PRO A 568 -12.00 -38.38 -24.92
C PRO A 568 -10.73 -37.60 -24.53
N TYR A 569 -10.83 -36.27 -24.49
CA TYR A 569 -9.71 -35.34 -24.36
C TYR A 569 -9.86 -34.34 -23.21
N TYR A 570 -8.72 -33.80 -22.77
CA TYR A 570 -8.66 -32.52 -22.05
C TYR A 570 -7.96 -31.46 -22.89
N PHE A 571 -8.41 -30.21 -22.76
CA PHE A 571 -7.64 -29.02 -23.10
C PHE A 571 -6.86 -28.58 -21.86
N VAL A 572 -5.55 -28.37 -21.98
CA VAL A 572 -4.68 -28.03 -20.86
C VAL A 572 -4.02 -26.68 -21.10
N ILE A 573 -4.10 -25.82 -20.09
CA ILE A 573 -3.35 -24.56 -19.99
C ILE A 573 -2.29 -24.75 -18.90
N LEU A 574 -1.04 -24.95 -19.30
CA LEU A 574 0.12 -25.00 -18.40
C LEU A 574 0.62 -23.58 -18.14
N VAL A 575 0.96 -23.25 -16.90
CA VAL A 575 1.51 -21.95 -16.52
C VAL A 575 2.89 -22.12 -15.88
N ASP A 576 3.87 -21.37 -16.41
CA ASP A 576 5.29 -21.51 -16.08
C ASP A 576 5.69 -20.76 -14.78
N ASP A 577 4.74 -20.51 -13.88
CA ASP A 577 4.92 -19.72 -12.65
C ASP A 577 4.19 -20.36 -11.46
N ALA A 578 4.98 -20.99 -10.58
CA ALA A 578 4.54 -21.61 -9.33
C ALA A 578 3.91 -20.62 -8.34
N SER A 579 4.35 -19.36 -8.33
CA SER A 579 3.88 -18.33 -7.39
C SER A 579 2.54 -17.71 -7.78
N SER A 580 2.15 -17.85 -9.06
CA SER A 580 0.92 -17.24 -9.57
C SER A 580 -0.36 -17.74 -8.87
N ASN A 581 -1.22 -16.79 -8.51
CA ASN A 581 -2.60 -17.06 -8.11
C ASN A 581 -3.45 -17.23 -9.36
N LEU A 582 -3.77 -18.48 -9.70
CA LEU A 582 -4.55 -18.83 -10.88
C LEU A 582 -6.08 -18.84 -10.64
N THR A 583 -6.56 -18.50 -9.45
CA THR A 583 -8.00 -18.45 -9.15
C THR A 583 -8.77 -17.45 -10.04
N PRO A 584 -8.28 -16.22 -10.33
CA PRO A 584 -8.94 -15.32 -11.28
C PRO A 584 -9.00 -15.89 -12.71
N THR A 585 -7.92 -16.54 -13.15
CA THR A 585 -7.83 -17.20 -14.45
C THR A 585 -8.81 -18.39 -14.54
N ARG A 586 -8.85 -19.24 -13.50
CA ARG A 586 -9.81 -20.35 -13.36
C ARG A 586 -11.24 -19.82 -13.47
N TYR A 587 -11.58 -18.80 -12.68
CA TYR A 587 -12.89 -18.17 -12.70
C TYR A 587 -13.26 -17.60 -14.07
N ALA A 588 -12.35 -16.90 -14.75
CA ALA A 588 -12.57 -16.36 -16.08
C ALA A 588 -12.78 -17.45 -17.15
N ILE A 589 -12.06 -18.57 -17.06
CA ILE A 589 -12.32 -19.77 -17.90
C ILE A 589 -13.72 -20.34 -17.59
N GLY A 590 -14.09 -20.46 -16.32
CA GLY A 590 -15.43 -20.88 -15.91
C GLY A 590 -16.55 -20.00 -16.49
N GLN A 591 -16.38 -18.67 -16.46
CA GLN A 591 -17.33 -17.73 -17.06
C GLN A 591 -17.34 -17.80 -18.59
N PHE A 592 -16.20 -18.00 -19.25
CA PHE A 592 -16.13 -18.28 -20.68
C PHE A 592 -16.90 -19.56 -21.06
N MET A 593 -16.75 -20.65 -20.31
CA MET A 593 -17.51 -21.89 -20.54
C MET A 593 -19.02 -21.67 -20.37
N ARG A 594 -19.43 -21.02 -19.27
CA ARG A 594 -20.84 -20.71 -18.96
C ARG A 594 -21.50 -19.84 -20.04
N THR A 595 -20.75 -18.97 -20.71
CA THR A 595 -21.27 -18.05 -21.74
C THR A 595 -21.19 -18.59 -23.17
N GLN A 596 -20.11 -19.30 -23.54
CA GLN A 596 -19.89 -19.78 -24.91
C GLN A 596 -20.33 -21.23 -25.15
N PHE A 597 -20.51 -22.02 -24.07
CA PHE A 597 -20.88 -23.43 -24.11
C PHE A 597 -21.97 -23.79 -23.06
N PRO A 598 -23.07 -23.02 -22.93
CA PRO A 598 -24.04 -23.13 -21.81
C PRO A 598 -24.75 -24.49 -21.69
N HIS A 599 -24.72 -25.33 -22.74
CA HIS A 599 -25.33 -26.67 -22.74
C HIS A 599 -24.31 -27.82 -22.63
N ALA A 600 -23.01 -27.52 -22.61
CA ALA A 600 -21.97 -28.52 -22.40
C ALA A 600 -21.42 -28.39 -20.98
N ALA A 601 -21.63 -29.42 -20.15
CA ALA A 601 -21.25 -29.44 -18.74
C ALA A 601 -19.73 -29.65 -18.52
N TYR A 602 -18.90 -28.96 -19.30
CA TYR A 602 -17.45 -29.01 -19.21
C TYR A 602 -16.99 -28.54 -17.84
N LYS A 603 -16.17 -29.35 -17.17
CA LYS A 603 -15.53 -29.01 -15.91
C LYS A 603 -14.15 -28.39 -16.18
N HIS A 604 -13.66 -27.67 -15.17
CA HIS A 604 -12.31 -27.10 -15.17
C HIS A 604 -11.74 -27.23 -13.77
N ALA A 605 -10.45 -27.52 -13.67
CA ALA A 605 -9.79 -27.70 -12.39
C ALA A 605 -8.33 -27.22 -12.45
N LEU A 606 -7.87 -26.61 -11.37
CA LEU A 606 -6.45 -26.37 -11.12
C LEU A 606 -5.81 -27.69 -10.68
N VAL A 607 -4.63 -28.00 -11.21
CA VAL A 607 -3.80 -29.15 -10.80
C VAL A 607 -2.38 -28.64 -10.58
N SER A 608 -1.79 -28.98 -9.43
CA SER A 608 -0.40 -28.69 -9.08
C SER A 608 0.47 -29.88 -9.46
N LEU A 609 1.64 -29.62 -10.06
CA LEU A 609 2.64 -30.63 -10.40
C LEU A 609 3.78 -30.65 -9.37
N ASN A 610 4.42 -31.80 -9.20
CA ASN A 610 5.50 -32.02 -8.22
C ASN A 610 6.72 -31.08 -8.41
N SER A 611 6.89 -30.51 -9.60
CA SER A 611 7.96 -29.55 -9.93
C SER A 611 7.59 -28.08 -9.68
N GLY A 612 6.48 -27.81 -8.99
CA GLY A 612 5.97 -26.47 -8.71
C GLY A 612 5.13 -25.82 -9.82
N HIS A 613 5.15 -26.36 -11.04
CA HIS A 613 4.28 -25.88 -12.12
C HIS A 613 2.79 -26.10 -11.79
N LYS A 614 1.93 -25.20 -12.26
CA LYS A 614 0.47 -25.30 -12.12
C LYS A 614 -0.17 -25.36 -13.50
N LEU A 615 -1.18 -26.20 -13.67
CA LEU A 615 -1.97 -26.26 -14.90
C LEU A 615 -3.46 -26.13 -14.60
N ILE A 616 -4.22 -25.65 -15.58
CA ILE A 616 -5.67 -25.70 -15.59
C ILE A 616 -6.08 -26.72 -16.66
N ARG A 617 -6.69 -27.83 -16.23
CA ARG A 617 -7.34 -28.79 -17.13
C ARG A 617 -8.78 -28.39 -17.37
N VAL A 618 -9.25 -28.55 -18.60
CA VAL A 618 -10.63 -28.27 -19.03
C VAL A 618 -11.15 -29.46 -19.83
N GLY A 619 -12.41 -29.85 -19.61
CA GLY A 619 -13.06 -31.00 -20.25
C GLY A 619 -13.93 -31.80 -19.27
N VAL A 620 -14.26 -33.06 -19.53
CA VAL A 620 -13.85 -33.89 -20.68
C VAL A 620 -14.54 -33.42 -21.97
N PHE A 621 -13.85 -33.53 -23.10
CA PHE A 621 -14.41 -33.40 -24.44
C PHE A 621 -14.48 -34.77 -25.12
N GLU A 622 -15.62 -35.15 -25.69
CA GLU A 622 -15.85 -36.51 -26.23
C GLU A 622 -15.23 -36.76 -27.62
N SER A 623 -14.67 -35.75 -28.27
CA SER A 623 -13.96 -35.91 -29.56
C SER A 623 -12.90 -34.82 -29.79
N LEU A 624 -11.94 -35.08 -30.67
CA LEU A 624 -10.93 -34.11 -31.10
C LEU A 624 -11.57 -32.85 -31.73
N GLU A 625 -12.69 -32.99 -32.43
CA GLU A 625 -13.45 -31.88 -33.01
C GLU A 625 -14.06 -30.96 -31.93
N ALA A 626 -14.56 -31.54 -30.83
CA ALA A 626 -15.11 -30.78 -29.71
C ALA A 626 -14.03 -29.94 -29.00
N VAL A 627 -12.81 -30.49 -28.85
CA VAL A 627 -11.66 -29.72 -28.34
C VAL A 627 -11.26 -28.61 -29.32
N ARG A 628 -11.13 -28.93 -30.62
CA ARG A 628 -10.79 -27.96 -31.67
C ARG A 628 -11.77 -26.77 -31.71
N LEU A 629 -13.06 -27.03 -31.49
CA LEU A 629 -14.08 -25.97 -31.39
C LEU A 629 -13.96 -25.15 -30.09
N PHE A 630 -13.58 -25.77 -28.98
CA PHE A 630 -13.34 -25.10 -27.71
C PHE A 630 -12.12 -24.17 -27.76
N GLU A 631 -10.98 -24.74 -28.16
CA GLU A 631 -9.70 -24.08 -28.38
C GLU A 631 -9.87 -22.83 -29.26
N LYS A 632 -10.45 -22.99 -30.46
CA LYS A 632 -10.66 -21.91 -31.42
C LYS A 632 -11.49 -20.74 -30.88
N ARG A 633 -12.31 -20.94 -29.84
CA ARG A 633 -13.06 -19.86 -29.19
C ARG A 633 -12.35 -19.26 -27.98
N ILE A 634 -11.50 -20.01 -27.29
CA ILE A 634 -10.84 -19.54 -26.06
C ILE A 634 -9.48 -18.90 -26.34
N VAL A 635 -8.70 -19.39 -27.31
CA VAL A 635 -7.28 -19.01 -27.50
C VAL A 635 -7.08 -17.52 -27.73
N ASP A 636 -7.91 -16.88 -28.56
CA ASP A 636 -7.86 -15.43 -28.79
C ASP A 636 -8.21 -14.60 -27.54
N LEU A 637 -8.95 -15.19 -26.59
CA LEU A 637 -9.35 -14.56 -25.32
C LEU A 637 -8.41 -14.92 -24.15
N LEU A 638 -7.56 -15.95 -24.27
CA LEU A 638 -6.58 -16.31 -23.24
C LEU A 638 -5.65 -15.14 -22.85
N PRO A 639 -5.21 -14.23 -23.74
CA PRO A 639 -4.46 -13.04 -23.36
C PRO A 639 -5.21 -12.05 -22.44
N GLU A 640 -6.55 -12.13 -22.36
CA GLU A 640 -7.38 -11.29 -21.49
C GLU A 640 -7.86 -12.05 -20.24
N ILE A 641 -8.15 -13.35 -20.41
CA ILE A 641 -8.57 -14.30 -19.36
C ILE A 641 -7.41 -14.63 -18.41
N ILE A 642 -6.21 -14.85 -18.94
CA ILE A 642 -5.04 -15.26 -18.17
C ILE A 642 -4.33 -14.00 -17.66
N LYS A 643 -4.74 -13.52 -16.48
CA LYS A 643 -4.06 -12.47 -15.71
C LYS A 643 -2.69 -12.90 -15.13
N VAL A 644 -2.08 -13.96 -15.67
CA VAL A 644 -0.70 -14.34 -15.32
C VAL A 644 0.23 -13.28 -15.91
N ARG A 645 1.16 -12.86 -15.06
CA ARG A 645 1.82 -11.57 -15.17
C ARG A 645 2.54 -11.30 -16.52
N GLU A 646 3.00 -12.27 -17.31
CA GLU A 646 3.61 -11.94 -18.61
C GLU A 646 3.42 -12.96 -19.75
N LYS A 647 2.20 -13.48 -19.96
CA LYS A 647 1.87 -14.38 -21.09
C LYS A 647 2.73 -15.67 -21.20
N LYS A 648 3.33 -16.14 -20.09
CA LYS A 648 3.97 -17.47 -20.03
C LYS A 648 2.97 -18.52 -19.61
N TYR A 649 2.20 -18.95 -20.61
CA TYR A 649 1.35 -20.11 -20.55
C TYR A 649 1.50 -20.88 -21.87
N SER A 650 1.51 -22.20 -21.79
CA SER A 650 1.47 -23.10 -22.95
C SER A 650 0.09 -23.76 -23.01
N THR A 651 -0.43 -23.98 -24.22
CA THR A 651 -1.69 -24.71 -24.42
C THR A 651 -1.48 -25.92 -25.29
N PHE A 652 -2.09 -27.04 -24.92
CA PHE A 652 -2.04 -28.30 -25.66
C PHE A 652 -3.26 -29.16 -25.39
N VAL A 653 -3.50 -30.10 -26.30
CA VAL A 653 -4.55 -31.11 -26.20
C VAL A 653 -3.90 -32.44 -25.81
N ILE A 654 -4.51 -33.17 -24.86
CA ILE A 654 -4.02 -34.47 -24.38
C ILE A 654 -5.16 -35.47 -24.22
N PRO A 655 -5.00 -36.74 -24.68
CA PRO A 655 -5.98 -37.78 -24.43
C PRO A 655 -6.19 -37.99 -22.92
N LYS A 656 -7.45 -38.11 -22.51
CA LYS A 656 -7.84 -38.32 -21.11
C LYS A 656 -7.11 -39.52 -20.50
N MET A 657 -6.99 -40.62 -21.25
CA MET A 657 -6.35 -41.85 -20.78
C MET A 657 -4.85 -41.68 -20.50
N GLU A 658 -4.15 -40.76 -21.17
CA GLU A 658 -2.73 -40.51 -20.90
C GLU A 658 -2.57 -39.51 -19.74
N PHE A 659 -3.40 -38.47 -19.67
CA PHE A 659 -3.40 -37.50 -18.58
C PHE A 659 -3.83 -38.10 -17.22
N ASP A 660 -4.86 -38.95 -17.20
CA ASP A 660 -5.34 -39.60 -15.98
C ASP A 660 -4.36 -40.69 -15.46
N ARG A 661 -3.33 -41.09 -16.25
CA ARG A 661 -2.31 -42.09 -15.87
C ARG A 661 -1.10 -41.51 -15.12
N GLU A 662 -0.48 -40.46 -15.66
CA GLU A 662 0.81 -39.95 -15.17
C GLU A 662 0.75 -38.42 -14.94
N GLN A 663 0.32 -38.01 -13.73
CA GLN A 663 0.19 -36.61 -13.32
C GLN A 663 1.53 -35.96 -12.91
N ASP A 664 2.63 -36.30 -13.61
CA ASP A 664 3.95 -35.75 -13.33
C ASP A 664 4.51 -34.89 -14.47
N ALA A 665 5.30 -33.87 -14.10
CA ALA A 665 5.90 -32.93 -15.04
C ALA A 665 6.89 -33.62 -16.01
N SER A 666 7.58 -34.68 -15.58
CA SER A 666 8.47 -35.47 -16.45
C SER A 666 7.68 -36.15 -17.57
N SER A 667 6.53 -36.73 -17.24
CA SER A 667 5.64 -37.43 -18.19
C SER A 667 4.91 -36.48 -19.13
N ILE A 668 4.47 -35.32 -18.64
CA ILE A 668 3.94 -34.25 -19.51
C ILE A 668 5.02 -33.77 -20.48
N ASN A 669 6.25 -33.49 -20.00
CA ASN A 669 7.36 -33.12 -20.88
C ASN A 669 7.74 -34.24 -21.87
N LYS A 670 7.58 -35.50 -21.51
CA LYS A 670 7.78 -36.67 -22.41
C LYS A 670 6.68 -36.75 -23.48
N TYR A 671 5.43 -36.42 -23.15
CA TYR A 671 4.35 -36.28 -24.14
C TYR A 671 4.62 -35.11 -25.10
N LEU A 672 4.98 -33.93 -24.56
CA LEU A 672 5.37 -32.76 -25.35
C LEU A 672 6.57 -33.07 -26.26
N ASN A 673 7.63 -33.72 -25.78
CA ASN A 673 8.79 -34.06 -26.62
C ASN A 673 8.49 -35.18 -27.65
N LYS A 674 7.52 -36.07 -27.39
CA LYS A 674 7.13 -37.14 -28.32
C LYS A 674 6.31 -36.63 -29.49
N TYR A 675 5.49 -35.59 -29.27
CA TYR A 675 4.48 -35.13 -30.23
C TYR A 675 4.68 -33.69 -30.73
N ILE A 676 5.28 -32.81 -29.93
CA ILE A 676 5.35 -31.36 -30.17
C ILE A 676 6.77 -30.84 -30.49
N SER A 677 7.84 -31.60 -30.23
CA SER A 677 9.22 -31.21 -30.62
C SER A 677 9.69 -31.89 -31.91
N LYS A 678 9.13 -31.49 -33.06
CA LYS A 678 9.59 -31.86 -34.41
C LYS A 678 9.54 -30.66 -35.36
#